data_AF-A0A4Q4UF49-F1
#
_entry.id   AF-A0A4Q4UF49-F1
#
_cell.length_a   1.000
_cell.length_b   1.000
_cell.length_c   1.000
_cell.angle_alpha   90.00
_cell.angle_beta   90.00
_cell.angle_gamma   90.00
#
_symmetry.space_group_name_H-M   'P 1'
#
loop_
_entity.id
_entity.type
_entity.pdbx_description
1 polymer ?
#
loop_
_entity_poly.entity_id
_entity_poly.type
_entity_poly.pdbx_seq_one_letter_code
_entity_poly.pdbx_strand_id
1 'polypeptide(L)'
;MFVNQERPETSPRAKDTRPSLTRGLEVAGIPIPLPLTAHDAQAIRAACRRAPYGKGEATLVDESVRKTWELGRDEFRLANQPDWDAFVVNALLRDLAVRALEMPSSGVRAEPYKLLLYEEGSFFRRHKDSEKAPGMVGTLVVCLPARHDGGDVRLSHAGKSRMFATSRTSAYGLTALAWFSDVTHEITQETQAAEFEGEYTGNEGMPNTLRYHDTAAMIVSREYHYGILDEEDGDGHAIYWVIQPNLTKDSTDASSCNCDLKIINRILDSPRRLDHTVLSDMYRWAVESKLKDLLRRVVRASVAISAVDELLITISELINRDYKVELSPKPDWDALLGGYGSSVRGLSEFSSVYRKVDSLLGHDDLRESLRGCWSSVEERKFESEESLDLEDPDFVMELITAHSADSGWVQSSLIPKLSDRGTKPLLYALVERLANANRDGALEHAVAITKDLVESAQSKLTLETADFFVPKWDRNRNFTGRQSTDFARCIEHCLQLGLGPQAERLLGASSQDPSLNEGRPSSHPVDVGAVEELLGALASSLPRYGVPPFGCVGDLFATLLRTYVYADAPTPPRRLPGWAHRPRGCGCEDCRDLDRFLGAADENVGRFSVNKEKRQHIEYRLPRYYDKSREIFSCSLDQERKPCTLVVTKVRQGREFEEDAREYRERLERFEQCVRPLRLEYVEQSMGWAPLPRAGDAREPAGLGGRDAARRAR
;
A
#
# COMPACT_ATOMS: atom_id res chain seq x y z
N MET A 1 -12.12 -12.71 36.04
CA MET A 1 -12.61 -11.63 36.95
C MET A 1 -14.01 -11.18 36.50
N PHE A 2 -14.91 -10.86 37.45
CA PHE A 2 -16.40 -10.76 37.44
C PHE A 2 -17.12 -9.97 36.31
N VAL A 3 -18.29 -10.44 35.84
CA VAL A 3 -19.25 -9.65 35.03
C VAL A 3 -20.64 -9.69 35.69
N ASN A 4 -21.19 -8.53 36.03
CA ASN A 4 -22.56 -8.37 36.55
C ASN A 4 -23.32 -7.48 35.54
N GLN A 5 -24.46 -7.92 35.00
CA GLN A 5 -25.23 -7.11 34.04
C GLN A 5 -26.13 -6.11 34.79
N GLU A 6 -25.73 -4.84 34.81
CA GLU A 6 -26.63 -3.69 35.02
C GLU A 6 -27.06 -3.11 33.66
N ARG A 7 -28.34 -2.74 33.52
CA ARG A 7 -28.93 -2.21 32.26
C ARG A 7 -28.39 -0.82 31.91
N PRO A 8 -28.00 -0.55 30.64
CA PRO A 8 -27.87 0.81 30.13
C PRO A 8 -29.18 1.30 29.50
N GLU A 9 -29.59 2.53 29.82
CA GLU A 9 -30.78 3.22 29.33
C GLU A 9 -30.53 4.09 28.07
N THR A 10 -31.54 4.11 27.18
CA THR A 10 -31.87 5.10 26.10
C THR A 10 -30.97 5.13 24.84
N SER A 11 -31.41 5.21 23.57
CA SER A 11 -32.67 5.37 22.81
C SER A 11 -32.31 5.35 21.27
N PRO A 12 -33.21 5.33 20.26
CA PRO A 12 -34.31 4.41 19.96
C PRO A 12 -34.30 3.85 18.50
N ARG A 13 -35.21 2.87 18.25
CA ARG A 13 -35.73 2.36 16.95
C ARG A 13 -34.91 1.32 16.17
N ALA A 14 -35.00 0.08 16.63
CA ALA A 14 -35.38 -1.07 15.78
C ALA A 14 -36.21 -2.04 16.65
N LYS A 15 -37.21 -2.71 16.06
CA LYS A 15 -38.18 -3.57 16.76
C LYS A 15 -37.47 -4.58 17.69
N ASP A 16 -37.71 -4.44 18.99
CA ASP A 16 -37.20 -5.35 20.02
C ASP A 16 -38.10 -6.60 20.07
N THR A 17 -37.77 -7.61 19.26
CA THR A 17 -38.22 -8.99 19.48
C THR A 17 -37.11 -9.74 20.20
N ARG A 18 -36.85 -9.40 21.47
CA ARG A 18 -36.10 -10.27 22.37
C ARG A 18 -37.08 -11.21 23.08
N PRO A 19 -37.03 -12.53 22.83
CA PRO A 19 -37.88 -13.48 23.55
C PRO A 19 -37.57 -13.43 25.04
N SER A 20 -38.61 -13.44 25.87
CA SER A 20 -38.49 -13.67 27.31
C SER A 20 -37.89 -15.07 27.52
N LEU A 21 -36.58 -15.13 27.80
CA LEU A 21 -35.85 -16.38 27.99
C LEU A 21 -36.19 -17.01 29.35
N THR A 22 -37.19 -17.88 29.41
CA THR A 22 -37.28 -18.87 30.47
C THR A 22 -36.25 -19.96 30.17
N ARG A 23 -35.05 -19.86 30.74
CA ARG A 23 -33.98 -20.88 30.60
C ARG A 23 -34.32 -22.07 31.49
N GLY A 24 -34.57 -23.24 30.91
CA GLY A 24 -35.00 -24.42 31.66
C GLY A 24 -33.82 -25.22 32.23
N LEU A 25 -34.02 -25.82 33.40
CA LEU A 25 -33.14 -26.86 33.96
C LEU A 25 -33.98 -28.13 34.12
N GLU A 26 -33.43 -29.29 33.78
CA GLU A 26 -34.05 -30.59 34.01
C GLU A 26 -33.08 -31.48 34.77
N VAL A 27 -33.56 -32.11 35.84
CA VAL A 27 -32.77 -33.03 36.68
C VAL A 27 -33.51 -34.35 36.75
N ALA A 28 -32.84 -35.45 36.38
CA ALA A 28 -33.43 -36.78 36.34
C ALA A 28 -34.81 -36.87 35.61
N GLY A 29 -34.99 -36.11 34.54
CA GLY A 29 -36.25 -36.09 33.78
C GLY A 29 -37.31 -35.11 34.29
N ILE A 30 -37.04 -34.40 35.39
CA ILE A 30 -37.98 -33.48 36.04
C ILE A 30 -37.57 -32.03 35.76
N PRO A 31 -38.46 -31.20 35.17
CA PRO A 31 -38.21 -29.78 35.02
C PRO A 31 -38.09 -29.06 36.37
N ILE A 32 -37.01 -28.31 36.55
CA ILE A 32 -36.72 -27.48 37.70
C ILE A 32 -36.94 -26.01 37.32
N PRO A 33 -37.89 -25.30 37.96
CA PRO A 33 -38.09 -23.88 37.71
C PRO A 33 -36.97 -23.03 38.31
N LEU A 34 -36.66 -21.90 37.65
CA LEU A 34 -35.75 -20.86 38.13
C LEU A 34 -36.52 -19.53 38.28
N PRO A 35 -36.32 -18.75 39.35
CA PRO A 35 -35.37 -18.99 40.44
C PRO A 35 -35.72 -20.18 41.32
N LEU A 36 -34.68 -20.86 41.81
CA LEU A 36 -34.81 -22.10 42.56
C LEU A 36 -35.52 -21.85 43.89
N THR A 37 -36.54 -22.66 44.19
CA THR A 37 -37.20 -22.67 45.49
C THR A 37 -36.63 -23.77 46.40
N ALA A 38 -36.88 -23.67 47.71
CA ALA A 38 -36.44 -24.70 48.66
C ALA A 38 -37.02 -26.09 48.33
N HIS A 39 -38.26 -26.15 47.82
CA HIS A 39 -38.89 -27.40 47.39
C HIS A 39 -38.15 -28.04 46.21
N ASP A 40 -37.83 -27.24 45.19
CA ASP A 40 -37.17 -27.74 43.97
C ASP A 40 -35.72 -28.11 44.25
N ALA A 41 -35.07 -27.40 45.15
CA ALA A 41 -33.72 -27.74 45.58
C ALA A 41 -33.66 -29.05 46.39
N GLN A 42 -34.71 -29.39 47.15
CA GLN A 42 -34.83 -30.71 47.77
C GLN A 42 -35.00 -31.81 46.71
N ALA A 43 -35.71 -31.54 45.61
CA ALA A 43 -35.83 -32.47 44.49
C ALA A 43 -34.46 -32.71 43.81
N ILE A 44 -33.66 -31.66 43.60
CA ILE A 44 -32.28 -31.80 43.11
C ILE A 44 -31.45 -32.62 44.11
N ARG A 45 -31.50 -32.28 45.40
CA ARG A 45 -30.75 -32.99 46.46
C ARG A 45 -31.07 -34.48 46.50
N ALA A 46 -32.34 -34.86 46.29
CA ALA A 46 -32.76 -36.26 46.27
C ALA A 46 -32.15 -37.05 45.08
N ALA A 47 -31.83 -36.36 43.99
CA ALA A 47 -31.11 -36.95 42.85
C ALA A 47 -29.57 -36.92 43.04
N CYS A 48 -29.05 -36.03 43.88
CA CYS A 48 -27.61 -35.84 44.07
C CYS A 48 -26.93 -36.96 44.89
N ARG A 49 -25.63 -37.14 44.62
CA ARG A 49 -24.70 -37.82 45.53
C ARG A 49 -23.81 -36.82 46.25
N ARG A 50 -23.14 -37.24 47.32
CA ARG A 50 -22.14 -36.38 47.98
C ARG A 50 -20.91 -36.23 47.10
N ALA A 51 -20.43 -35.01 46.94
CA ALA A 51 -19.32 -34.71 46.05
C ALA A 51 -17.99 -35.25 46.63
N PRO A 52 -17.30 -36.17 45.95
CA PRO A 52 -15.98 -36.60 46.38
C PRO A 52 -14.92 -35.53 46.07
N TYR A 53 -13.73 -35.67 46.66
CA TYR A 53 -12.54 -34.93 46.29
C TYR A 53 -11.39 -35.88 45.94
N GLY A 54 -10.47 -35.43 45.08
CA GLY A 54 -9.30 -36.21 44.67
C GLY A 54 -8.10 -35.95 45.57
N LYS A 55 -7.44 -37.03 46.04
CA LYS A 55 -6.14 -36.97 46.71
C LYS A 55 -5.17 -37.92 45.99
N GLY A 56 -4.47 -37.39 44.98
CA GLY A 56 -3.72 -38.24 44.04
C GLY A 56 -4.67 -39.05 43.16
N GLU A 57 -4.47 -40.36 43.06
CA GLU A 57 -5.34 -41.27 42.28
C GLU A 57 -6.62 -41.72 43.03
N ALA A 58 -6.77 -41.38 44.32
CA ALA A 58 -7.90 -41.81 45.14
C ALA A 58 -9.06 -40.79 45.15
N THR A 59 -10.29 -41.29 45.05
CA THR A 59 -11.55 -40.52 45.16
C THR A 59 -12.16 -40.75 46.56
N LEU A 60 -12.14 -39.75 47.44
CA LEU A 60 -12.58 -39.87 48.84
C LEU A 60 -13.68 -38.85 49.17
N VAL A 61 -14.58 -39.20 50.09
CA VAL A 61 -15.58 -38.28 50.66
C VAL A 61 -15.12 -37.85 52.05
N ASP A 62 -14.72 -36.58 52.21
CA ASP A 62 -14.28 -35.99 53.48
C ASP A 62 -14.97 -34.64 53.69
N GLU A 63 -15.89 -34.59 54.66
CA GLU A 63 -16.69 -33.40 54.95
C GLU A 63 -15.86 -32.24 55.53
N SER A 64 -14.65 -32.54 56.03
CA SER A 64 -13.74 -31.51 56.51
C SER A 64 -13.06 -30.74 55.36
N VAL A 65 -13.07 -31.27 54.14
CA VAL A 65 -12.47 -30.66 52.94
C VAL A 65 -13.55 -30.08 52.02
N ARG A 66 -14.66 -30.79 51.84
CA ARG A 66 -15.77 -30.39 50.98
C ARG A 66 -17.11 -30.92 51.50
N LYS A 67 -18.06 -30.01 51.70
CA LYS A 67 -19.45 -30.36 52.05
C LYS A 67 -20.35 -29.87 50.92
N THR A 68 -20.61 -30.70 49.93
CA THR A 68 -21.36 -30.34 48.71
C THR A 68 -22.05 -31.56 48.11
N TRP A 69 -23.20 -31.37 47.48
CA TRP A 69 -23.92 -32.38 46.69
C TRP A 69 -23.59 -32.21 45.20
N GLU A 70 -23.46 -33.29 44.43
CA GLU A 70 -23.18 -33.23 42.99
C GLU A 70 -24.08 -34.14 42.14
N LEU A 71 -24.30 -33.72 40.89
CA LEU A 71 -24.69 -34.56 39.76
C LEU A 71 -23.62 -34.47 38.66
N GLY A 72 -23.36 -35.59 38.00
CA GLY A 72 -22.55 -35.67 36.79
C GLY A 72 -23.29 -35.14 35.56
N ARG A 73 -22.54 -34.92 34.48
CA ARG A 73 -23.03 -34.37 33.21
C ARG A 73 -24.30 -35.03 32.67
N ASP A 74 -24.40 -36.36 32.77
CA ASP A 74 -25.50 -37.12 32.18
C ASP A 74 -26.77 -37.15 33.05
N GLU A 75 -26.69 -36.62 34.27
CA GLU A 75 -27.77 -36.66 35.27
C GLU A 75 -28.61 -35.35 35.26
N PHE A 76 -28.20 -34.34 34.48
CA PHE A 76 -28.96 -33.10 34.28
C PHE A 76 -28.91 -32.62 32.82
N ARG A 77 -29.89 -31.80 32.45
CA ARG A 77 -29.97 -31.17 31.13
C ARG A 77 -30.33 -29.69 31.25
N LEU A 78 -29.65 -28.88 30.46
CA LEU A 78 -30.03 -27.48 30.21
C LEU A 78 -31.14 -27.50 29.15
N ALA A 79 -32.38 -27.29 29.57
CA ALA A 79 -33.57 -27.38 28.73
C ALA A 79 -33.84 -26.06 27.97
N ASN A 80 -34.54 -26.14 26.83
CA ASN A 80 -34.72 -25.07 25.83
C ASN A 80 -33.48 -24.78 24.99
N GLN A 81 -32.89 -25.82 24.39
CA GLN A 81 -31.92 -25.64 23.30
C GLN A 81 -32.61 -25.08 22.03
N PRO A 82 -31.96 -24.20 21.25
CA PRO A 82 -30.56 -23.78 21.30
C PRO A 82 -30.27 -22.57 22.21
N ASP A 83 -31.24 -22.11 23.02
CA ASP A 83 -31.10 -20.83 23.74
C ASP A 83 -29.97 -20.86 24.79
N TRP A 84 -29.71 -22.02 25.39
CA TRP A 84 -28.58 -22.22 26.29
C TRP A 84 -27.24 -22.15 25.56
N ASP A 85 -27.13 -22.79 24.40
CA ASP A 85 -25.91 -22.72 23.60
C ASP A 85 -25.68 -21.29 23.09
N ALA A 86 -26.72 -20.60 22.66
CA ALA A 86 -26.62 -19.20 22.27
C ALA A 86 -26.19 -18.29 23.45
N PHE A 87 -26.74 -18.51 24.65
CA PHE A 87 -26.36 -17.72 25.83
C PHE A 87 -24.94 -18.03 26.31
N VAL A 88 -24.61 -19.31 26.51
CA VAL A 88 -23.30 -19.72 27.05
C VAL A 88 -22.22 -19.49 26.01
N VAL A 89 -22.39 -19.93 24.77
CA VAL A 89 -21.35 -19.86 23.74
C VAL A 89 -21.26 -18.47 23.13
N ASN A 90 -22.38 -17.85 22.72
CA ASN A 90 -22.31 -16.61 21.93
C ASN A 90 -22.25 -15.33 22.78
N ALA A 91 -22.89 -15.32 23.95
CA ALA A 91 -22.97 -14.11 24.77
C ALA A 91 -22.03 -14.14 25.98
N LEU A 92 -21.94 -15.27 26.70
CA LEU A 92 -21.21 -15.32 27.97
C LEU A 92 -19.74 -15.70 27.81
N LEU A 93 -19.46 -16.78 27.06
CA LEU A 93 -18.12 -17.32 26.91
C LEU A 93 -17.24 -16.42 26.05
N ARG A 94 -17.75 -15.88 24.93
CA ARG A 94 -16.99 -14.92 24.11
C ARG A 94 -16.59 -13.70 24.91
N ASP A 95 -17.53 -13.22 25.70
CA ASP A 95 -17.40 -12.03 26.50
C ASP A 95 -16.41 -12.20 27.64
N LEU A 96 -16.49 -13.33 28.35
CA LEU A 96 -15.53 -13.72 29.38
C LEU A 96 -14.16 -14.07 28.79
N ALA A 97 -14.10 -14.73 27.64
CA ALA A 97 -12.85 -15.03 26.95
C ALA A 97 -12.09 -13.73 26.66
N VAL A 98 -12.74 -12.76 25.99
CA VAL A 98 -12.11 -11.48 25.65
C VAL A 98 -11.83 -10.63 26.89
N ARG A 99 -12.82 -10.44 27.76
CA ARG A 99 -12.72 -9.43 28.84
C ARG A 99 -12.06 -9.95 30.11
N ALA A 100 -12.16 -11.23 30.40
CA ALA A 100 -11.74 -11.80 31.68
C ALA A 100 -10.55 -12.76 31.58
N LEU A 101 -10.33 -13.37 30.40
CA LEU A 101 -9.24 -14.30 30.15
C LEU A 101 -8.23 -13.78 29.11
N GLU A 102 -8.50 -12.63 28.47
CA GLU A 102 -7.68 -12.07 27.37
C GLU A 102 -7.45 -13.08 26.22
N MET A 103 -8.41 -13.97 26.04
CA MET A 103 -8.45 -14.97 24.98
C MET A 103 -9.32 -14.49 23.82
N PRO A 104 -9.08 -14.97 22.58
CA PRO A 104 -9.95 -14.66 21.45
C PRO A 104 -11.42 -15.01 21.71
N SER A 105 -12.34 -14.21 21.16
CA SER A 105 -13.79 -14.44 21.28
C SER A 105 -14.28 -15.70 20.56
N SER A 106 -13.47 -16.24 19.65
CA SER A 106 -13.67 -17.47 18.88
C SER A 106 -12.61 -18.51 19.31
N GLY A 107 -12.94 -19.79 19.18
CA GLY A 107 -12.01 -20.89 19.52
C GLY A 107 -12.01 -21.35 20.98
N VAL A 108 -12.85 -20.75 21.85
CA VAL A 108 -13.12 -21.24 23.21
C VAL A 108 -14.52 -21.86 23.25
N ARG A 109 -14.64 -23.06 23.84
CA ARG A 109 -15.91 -23.78 24.04
C ARG A 109 -16.09 -24.14 25.52
N ALA A 110 -17.30 -23.97 26.03
CA ALA A 110 -17.67 -24.47 27.35
C ALA A 110 -18.43 -25.80 27.19
N GLU A 111 -18.01 -26.82 27.91
CA GLU A 111 -18.72 -28.10 28.01
C GLU A 111 -19.22 -28.26 29.46
N PRO A 112 -20.54 -28.45 29.68
CA PRO A 112 -21.03 -28.68 31.03
C PRO A 112 -20.38 -29.94 31.61
N TYR A 113 -20.04 -29.92 32.91
CA TYR A 113 -19.40 -31.08 33.55
C TYR A 113 -20.16 -31.57 34.77
N LYS A 114 -20.54 -30.71 35.73
CA LYS A 114 -21.22 -31.16 36.96
C LYS A 114 -22.15 -30.13 37.57
N LEU A 115 -23.33 -30.60 37.99
CA LEU A 115 -24.25 -29.81 38.78
C LEU A 115 -23.85 -29.86 40.28
N LEU A 116 -23.38 -28.78 40.93
CA LEU A 116 -23.13 -28.75 42.38
C LEU A 116 -24.23 -28.05 43.17
N LEU A 117 -24.71 -28.68 44.25
CA LEU A 117 -25.67 -28.09 45.20
C LEU A 117 -25.01 -27.86 46.58
N TYR A 118 -25.01 -26.60 47.04
CA TYR A 118 -24.46 -26.18 48.34
C TYR A 118 -25.60 -25.89 49.32
N GLU A 119 -25.62 -26.59 50.45
CA GLU A 119 -26.54 -26.32 51.58
C GLU A 119 -25.93 -25.32 52.57
N GLU A 120 -26.69 -24.95 53.59
CA GLU A 120 -26.17 -24.13 54.70
C GLU A 120 -24.93 -24.79 55.34
N GLY A 121 -23.91 -23.96 55.61
CA GLY A 121 -22.62 -24.40 56.13
C GLY A 121 -21.77 -25.21 55.14
N SER A 122 -22.14 -25.28 53.86
CA SER A 122 -21.31 -25.89 52.81
C SER A 122 -20.13 -25.01 52.45
N PHE A 123 -18.99 -25.61 52.15
CA PHE A 123 -17.76 -24.91 51.78
C PHE A 123 -16.91 -25.74 50.82
N PHE A 124 -15.96 -25.06 50.17
CA PHE A 124 -14.89 -25.75 49.48
C PHE A 124 -13.55 -25.08 49.80
N ARG A 125 -12.65 -25.82 50.45
CA ARG A 125 -11.32 -25.32 50.81
C ARG A 125 -10.48 -25.01 49.59
N ARG A 126 -9.46 -24.19 49.83
CA ARG A 126 -8.43 -23.78 48.88
C ARG A 126 -7.84 -24.95 48.11
N HIS A 127 -7.98 -24.94 46.78
CA HIS A 127 -7.39 -25.92 45.89
C HIS A 127 -7.15 -25.35 44.49
N LYS A 128 -6.44 -26.11 43.65
CA LYS A 128 -6.33 -25.85 42.21
C LYS A 128 -7.12 -26.91 41.46
N ASP A 129 -7.65 -26.53 40.30
CA ASP A 129 -8.28 -27.49 39.42
C ASP A 129 -7.21 -28.42 38.85
N SER A 130 -7.48 -29.72 38.89
CA SER A 130 -6.73 -30.69 38.07
C SER A 130 -7.39 -30.76 36.72
N GLU A 131 -6.59 -30.94 35.67
CA GLU A 131 -7.08 -31.19 34.33
C GLU A 131 -8.05 -32.38 34.34
N LYS A 132 -9.31 -32.12 33.97
CA LYS A 132 -10.37 -33.14 33.91
C LYS A 132 -10.54 -33.74 32.53
N ALA A 133 -9.90 -33.12 31.56
CA ALA A 133 -10.17 -33.28 30.15
C ALA A 133 -8.91 -32.77 29.41
N PRO A 134 -8.24 -33.57 28.55
CA PRO A 134 -7.06 -33.16 27.77
C PRO A 134 -7.15 -31.81 27.02
N GLY A 135 -6.54 -30.74 27.52
CA GLY A 135 -6.58 -29.39 26.93
C GLY A 135 -7.27 -28.34 27.81
N MET A 136 -7.64 -28.69 29.05
CA MET A 136 -8.36 -27.81 29.97
C MET A 136 -7.49 -26.63 30.39
N VAL A 137 -7.80 -25.46 29.85
CA VAL A 137 -7.12 -24.21 30.22
C VAL A 137 -7.71 -23.54 31.45
N GLY A 138 -8.98 -23.80 31.77
CA GLY A 138 -9.65 -23.10 32.87
C GLY A 138 -11.05 -23.61 33.17
N THR A 139 -11.67 -22.94 34.13
CA THR A 139 -12.99 -23.24 34.69
C THR A 139 -13.93 -22.06 34.45
N LEU A 140 -15.13 -22.34 33.92
CA LEU A 140 -16.27 -21.42 33.90
C LEU A 140 -17.32 -21.91 34.90
N VAL A 141 -17.76 -21.01 35.78
CA VAL A 141 -18.85 -21.22 36.74
C VAL A 141 -20.01 -20.30 36.40
N VAL A 142 -21.21 -20.88 36.34
CA VAL A 142 -22.48 -20.14 36.19
C VAL A 142 -23.36 -20.42 37.40
N CYS A 143 -23.66 -19.38 38.17
CA CYS A 143 -24.56 -19.41 39.32
C CYS A 143 -25.99 -19.16 38.82
N LEU A 144 -26.85 -20.17 38.90
CA LEU A 144 -28.26 -20.05 38.53
C LEU A 144 -29.04 -19.19 39.55
N PRO A 145 -30.17 -18.56 39.16
CA PRO A 145 -30.96 -17.75 40.07
C PRO A 145 -31.48 -18.60 41.23
N ALA A 146 -31.01 -18.31 42.43
CA ALA A 146 -31.34 -18.95 43.70
C ALA A 146 -30.89 -18.01 44.83
N ARG A 147 -31.84 -17.46 45.60
CA ARG A 147 -31.53 -16.50 46.67
C ARG A 147 -30.57 -17.11 47.69
N HIS A 148 -29.46 -16.42 47.96
CA HIS A 148 -28.46 -16.88 48.93
C HIS A 148 -27.57 -15.75 49.48
N ASP A 149 -27.01 -15.96 50.69
CA ASP A 149 -26.13 -15.01 51.40
C ASP A 149 -24.76 -15.62 51.75
N GLY A 150 -23.66 -15.12 51.20
CA GLY A 150 -22.29 -15.69 51.29
C GLY A 150 -21.91 -16.49 50.04
N GLY A 151 -21.03 -17.49 50.15
CA GLY A 151 -20.56 -18.35 49.03
C GLY A 151 -19.71 -17.62 48.00
N ASP A 152 -19.03 -16.57 48.45
CA ASP A 152 -18.13 -15.80 47.62
C ASP A 152 -16.96 -16.67 47.18
N VAL A 153 -16.52 -16.45 45.95
CA VAL A 153 -15.40 -17.18 45.36
C VAL A 153 -14.14 -16.35 45.56
N ARG A 154 -13.18 -16.88 46.32
CA ARG A 154 -11.86 -16.27 46.45
C ARG A 154 -10.92 -16.94 45.45
N LEU A 155 -10.33 -16.14 44.56
CA LEU A 155 -9.31 -16.58 43.60
C LEU A 155 -7.95 -16.03 44.01
N SER A 156 -6.92 -16.86 43.93
CA SER A 156 -5.54 -16.54 44.29
C SER A 156 -4.55 -17.04 43.24
N HIS A 157 -3.68 -16.15 42.75
CA HIS A 157 -2.62 -16.47 41.79
C HIS A 157 -1.42 -15.53 41.99
N ALA A 158 -0.20 -16.06 41.88
CA ALA A 158 1.06 -15.31 42.04
C ALA A 158 1.11 -14.38 43.28
N GLY A 159 0.65 -14.88 44.44
CA GLY A 159 0.64 -14.13 45.70
C GLY A 159 -0.44 -13.05 45.84
N LYS A 160 -1.28 -12.84 44.81
CA LYS A 160 -2.42 -11.93 44.83
C LYS A 160 -3.71 -12.71 45.05
N SER A 161 -4.65 -12.16 45.84
CA SER A 161 -5.97 -12.77 46.09
C SER A 161 -7.08 -11.74 45.88
N ARG A 162 -8.21 -12.17 45.32
CA ARG A 162 -9.44 -11.34 45.20
C ARG A 162 -10.68 -12.15 45.55
N MET A 163 -11.68 -11.48 46.12
CA MET A 163 -12.97 -12.04 46.48
C MET A 163 -14.04 -11.63 45.47
N PHE A 164 -14.94 -12.55 45.13
CA PHE A 164 -16.01 -12.33 44.17
C PHE A 164 -17.36 -12.70 44.79
N ALA A 165 -18.21 -11.69 45.02
CA ALA A 165 -19.48 -11.86 45.71
C ALA A 165 -20.58 -12.38 44.78
N THR A 166 -21.13 -13.57 45.05
CA THR A 166 -22.18 -14.19 44.19
C THR A 166 -23.60 -13.93 44.65
N SER A 167 -23.77 -13.42 45.88
CA SER A 167 -25.08 -13.22 46.53
C SER A 167 -25.87 -12.01 46.02
N ARG A 168 -25.19 -10.96 45.52
CA ARG A 168 -25.78 -9.64 45.26
C ARG A 168 -27.01 -9.65 44.35
N THR A 169 -27.00 -10.46 43.30
CA THR A 169 -28.11 -10.57 42.33
C THR A 169 -28.80 -11.94 42.40
N SER A 170 -28.48 -12.74 43.41
CA SER A 170 -28.78 -14.18 43.45
C SER A 170 -30.26 -14.55 43.38
N ALA A 171 -31.16 -13.71 43.86
CA ALA A 171 -32.60 -14.02 43.90
C ALA A 171 -33.23 -14.19 42.51
N TYR A 172 -32.74 -13.46 41.50
CA TYR A 172 -33.33 -13.45 40.15
C TYR A 172 -32.30 -13.36 39.01
N GLY A 173 -31.04 -13.04 39.32
CA GLY A 173 -29.94 -12.87 38.38
C GLY A 173 -29.06 -14.10 38.26
N LEU A 174 -28.31 -14.16 37.16
CA LEU A 174 -27.22 -15.11 36.95
C LEU A 174 -25.89 -14.40 37.19
N THR A 175 -24.98 -15.10 37.86
CA THR A 175 -23.58 -14.67 38.01
C THR A 175 -22.68 -15.65 37.27
N ALA A 176 -21.66 -15.16 36.57
CA ALA A 176 -20.68 -16.01 35.92
C ALA A 176 -19.25 -15.62 36.29
N LEU A 177 -18.40 -16.63 36.45
CA LEU A 177 -17.01 -16.51 36.87
C LEU A 177 -16.15 -17.41 36.00
N ALA A 178 -14.99 -16.92 35.55
CA ALA A 178 -14.02 -17.76 34.86
C ALA A 178 -12.60 -17.50 35.36
N TRP A 179 -11.79 -18.57 35.40
CA TRP A 179 -10.38 -18.53 35.79
C TRP A 179 -9.57 -19.67 35.14
N PHE A 180 -8.25 -19.50 35.04
CA PHE A 180 -7.33 -20.53 34.52
C PHE A 180 -7.11 -21.66 35.54
N SER A 181 -6.78 -22.87 35.05
CA SER A 181 -6.65 -24.08 35.88
C SER A 181 -5.54 -24.01 36.93
N ASP A 182 -4.54 -23.15 36.71
CA ASP A 182 -3.44 -22.89 37.64
C ASP A 182 -3.79 -21.90 38.77
N VAL A 183 -4.96 -21.27 38.71
CA VAL A 183 -5.50 -20.38 39.75
C VAL A 183 -5.99 -21.20 40.94
N THR A 184 -5.58 -20.79 42.14
CA THR A 184 -6.05 -21.40 43.38
C THR A 184 -7.38 -20.76 43.77
N HIS A 185 -8.40 -21.55 44.12
CA HIS A 185 -9.72 -21.04 44.46
C HIS A 185 -10.32 -21.70 45.71
N GLU A 186 -11.20 -20.97 46.39
CA GLU A 186 -11.99 -21.42 47.55
C GLU A 186 -13.38 -20.76 47.57
N ILE A 187 -14.36 -21.43 48.19
CA ILE A 187 -15.73 -20.93 48.38
C ILE A 187 -15.97 -20.76 49.88
N THR A 188 -16.29 -19.53 50.30
CA THR A 188 -16.43 -19.19 51.73
C THR A 188 -17.86 -19.42 52.25
N GLN A 189 -17.97 -19.79 53.53
CA GLN A 189 -19.27 -20.00 54.18
C GLN A 189 -20.02 -18.67 54.45
N GLU A 190 -19.29 -17.59 54.66
CA GLU A 190 -19.84 -16.27 55.02
C GLU A 190 -19.15 -15.13 54.24
N THR A 191 -19.87 -14.04 54.03
CA THR A 191 -19.38 -12.76 53.49
C THR A 191 -18.50 -12.10 54.55
N GLN A 192 -17.17 -12.08 54.37
CA GLN A 192 -16.35 -11.12 55.12
C GLN A 192 -16.62 -9.74 54.51
N ALA A 193 -17.45 -8.95 55.20
CA ALA A 193 -17.89 -7.64 54.75
C ALA A 193 -16.70 -6.73 54.40
N ALA A 194 -16.58 -6.37 53.12
CA ALA A 194 -15.93 -5.13 52.73
C ALA A 194 -16.98 -4.01 52.88
N GLU A 195 -16.66 -3.02 53.72
CA GLU A 195 -17.49 -1.85 54.03
C GLU A 195 -18.05 -1.22 52.76
N PHE A 196 -19.38 -1.19 52.62
CA PHE A 196 -20.10 -0.15 51.88
C PHE A 196 -21.50 0.02 52.50
N GLU A 197 -21.77 1.26 52.92
CA GLU A 197 -22.99 1.77 53.51
C GLU A 197 -24.19 1.72 52.54
N GLY A 198 -25.41 1.64 53.09
CA GLY A 198 -26.62 2.06 52.39
C GLY A 198 -27.82 1.12 52.55
N GLU A 199 -28.76 1.56 53.39
CA GLU A 199 -30.10 1.00 53.64
C GLU A 199 -30.86 0.56 52.38
N TYR A 200 -31.45 -0.64 52.37
CA TYR A 200 -32.90 -0.77 52.28
C TYR A 200 -33.41 -2.16 52.66
N THR A 201 -34.55 -2.14 53.32
CA THR A 201 -35.23 -3.17 54.10
C THR A 201 -36.06 -4.15 53.27
N GLY A 202 -36.22 -5.39 53.78
CA GLY A 202 -37.41 -6.21 53.50
C GLY A 202 -37.12 -7.64 53.04
N ASN A 203 -36.89 -8.55 54.00
CA ASN A 203 -37.49 -9.90 54.08
C ASN A 203 -36.83 -10.69 55.23
N GLU A 204 -37.08 -10.23 56.46
CA GLU A 204 -36.83 -10.97 57.69
C GLU A 204 -37.93 -12.02 57.83
N GLY A 205 -37.63 -13.28 57.51
CA GLY A 205 -38.58 -14.39 57.75
C GLY A 205 -38.49 -15.62 56.85
N MET A 206 -37.53 -15.73 55.94
CA MET A 206 -37.43 -16.90 55.04
C MET A 206 -36.09 -17.65 55.21
N PRO A 207 -36.10 -18.97 55.45
CA PRO A 207 -34.87 -19.77 55.58
C PRO A 207 -34.15 -19.93 54.23
N ASN A 208 -32.87 -19.54 54.19
CA ASN A 208 -32.01 -19.69 53.03
C ASN A 208 -31.49 -21.13 52.93
N THR A 209 -32.21 -21.97 52.19
CA THR A 209 -31.81 -23.37 52.00
C THR A 209 -31.64 -23.66 50.51
N LEU A 210 -30.37 -23.91 50.13
CA LEU A 210 -29.88 -24.59 48.92
C LEU A 210 -29.47 -23.69 47.72
N ARG A 211 -28.23 -23.86 47.22
CA ARG A 211 -27.59 -23.09 46.12
C ARG A 211 -26.98 -23.95 45.02
N TYR A 212 -26.68 -23.37 43.84
CA TYR A 212 -26.05 -24.06 42.69
C TYR A 212 -24.76 -23.40 42.13
N HIS A 213 -23.76 -24.19 41.69
CA HIS A 213 -22.62 -23.75 40.84
C HIS A 213 -22.17 -24.85 39.83
N ASP A 214 -21.83 -24.50 38.57
CA ASP A 214 -21.25 -25.43 37.56
C ASP A 214 -19.72 -25.27 37.44
N THR A 215 -18.99 -26.29 36.98
CA THR A 215 -17.56 -26.23 36.59
C THR A 215 -17.49 -26.70 35.13
N ALA A 216 -16.63 -26.16 34.26
CA ALA A 216 -16.44 -26.66 32.88
C ALA A 216 -14.95 -26.77 32.57
N ALA A 217 -14.51 -27.93 32.04
CA ALA A 217 -13.15 -28.20 31.56
C ALA A 217 -13.18 -28.40 30.04
N MET A 218 -12.26 -27.83 29.27
CA MET A 218 -12.31 -27.86 27.79
C MET A 218 -11.12 -28.62 27.17
N ILE A 219 -11.31 -29.47 26.16
CA ILE A 219 -10.26 -30.28 25.49
C ILE A 219 -9.97 -29.77 24.07
N VAL A 220 -8.72 -29.80 23.59
CA VAL A 220 -8.41 -29.55 22.16
C VAL A 220 -7.48 -30.63 21.57
N SER A 221 -7.91 -31.26 20.47
CA SER A 221 -7.13 -32.25 19.70
C SER A 221 -6.05 -31.57 18.85
N ARG A 222 -4.84 -32.17 18.76
CA ARG A 222 -3.74 -31.68 17.90
C ARG A 222 -4.11 -31.59 16.42
N GLU A 223 -5.03 -32.43 15.94
CA GLU A 223 -5.54 -32.37 14.56
C GLU A 223 -6.32 -31.08 14.25
N TYR A 224 -6.85 -30.40 15.28
CA TYR A 224 -7.64 -29.17 15.12
C TYR A 224 -6.76 -27.92 14.91
N HIS A 225 -5.47 -27.94 15.28
CA HIS A 225 -4.53 -26.84 14.99
C HIS A 225 -4.36 -26.63 13.47
N TYR A 226 -4.50 -27.70 12.68
CA TYR A 226 -4.47 -27.61 11.22
C TYR A 226 -5.69 -26.88 10.66
N GLY A 227 -6.87 -27.09 11.25
CA GLY A 227 -8.10 -26.42 10.83
C GLY A 227 -8.10 -24.92 11.16
N ILE A 228 -7.56 -24.53 12.32
CA ILE A 228 -7.46 -23.12 12.73
C ILE A 228 -6.57 -22.33 11.78
N LEU A 229 -5.48 -22.93 11.28
CA LEU A 229 -4.60 -22.27 10.29
C LEU A 229 -5.27 -22.08 8.92
N ASP A 230 -6.32 -22.85 8.61
CA ASP A 230 -7.08 -22.75 7.35
C ASP A 230 -8.26 -21.77 7.43
N GLU A 231 -8.65 -21.35 8.64
CA GLU A 231 -9.70 -20.35 8.85
C GLU A 231 -9.21 -18.95 8.49
N GLU A 232 -10.13 -18.08 8.04
CA GLU A 232 -9.80 -16.72 7.59
C GLU A 232 -9.13 -15.88 8.70
N ASP A 233 -9.46 -16.18 9.97
CA ASP A 233 -8.94 -15.55 11.18
C ASP A 233 -7.82 -16.33 11.90
N GLY A 234 -7.25 -17.36 11.28
CA GLY A 234 -6.17 -18.17 11.87
C GLY A 234 -4.98 -17.32 12.35
N ASP A 235 -4.58 -17.51 13.61
CA ASP A 235 -3.46 -16.78 14.24
C ASP A 235 -2.25 -17.70 14.42
N GLY A 236 -1.31 -17.61 13.48
CA GLY A 236 -0.06 -18.38 13.50
C GLY A 236 0.85 -18.01 14.68
N HIS A 237 0.80 -16.78 15.18
CA HIS A 237 1.58 -16.33 16.34
C HIS A 237 1.09 -17.01 17.62
N ALA A 238 -0.22 -17.00 17.88
CA ALA A 238 -0.79 -17.66 19.06
C ALA A 238 -0.53 -19.18 19.04
N ILE A 239 -0.70 -19.83 17.90
CA ILE A 239 -0.45 -21.28 17.75
C ILE A 239 1.02 -21.61 17.98
N TYR A 240 1.95 -20.78 17.50
CA TYR A 240 3.37 -20.99 17.74
C TYR A 240 3.68 -21.03 19.24
N TRP A 241 3.19 -20.06 20.02
CA TRP A 241 3.46 -20.02 21.46
C TRP A 241 2.85 -21.18 22.25
N VAL A 242 1.80 -21.83 21.74
CA VAL A 242 1.25 -23.06 22.31
C VAL A 242 2.21 -24.24 22.14
N ILE A 243 2.90 -24.33 20.99
CA ILE A 243 3.83 -25.43 20.70
C ILE A 243 5.28 -25.15 21.08
N GLN A 244 5.67 -23.87 21.23
CA GLN A 244 7.04 -23.43 21.53
C GLN A 244 7.68 -24.12 22.75
N PRO A 245 6.96 -24.39 23.86
CA PRO A 245 7.51 -25.14 24.99
C PRO A 245 7.95 -26.59 24.66
N ASN A 246 7.42 -27.18 23.57
CA ASN A 246 7.82 -28.50 23.10
C ASN A 246 9.10 -28.49 22.26
N LEU A 247 9.47 -27.31 21.73
CA LEU A 247 10.66 -27.10 20.89
C LEU A 247 11.93 -26.83 21.73
N THR A 248 11.75 -26.31 22.95
CA THR A 248 12.85 -25.86 23.84
C THR A 248 13.36 -26.91 24.82
N LYS A 249 12.68 -28.06 24.94
CA LYS A 249 13.11 -29.17 25.81
C LYS A 249 13.68 -30.30 24.98
N ASP A 250 14.60 -31.07 25.58
CA ASP A 250 15.01 -32.42 25.16
C ASP A 250 13.80 -33.35 25.10
N SER A 251 12.94 -33.12 24.13
CA SER A 251 11.75 -33.88 23.82
C SER A 251 12.24 -35.23 23.30
N THR A 252 12.28 -36.22 24.19
CA THR A 252 12.66 -37.60 23.86
C THR A 252 11.67 -38.29 22.91
N ASP A 253 10.60 -37.59 22.49
CA ASP A 253 9.58 -38.09 21.58
C ASP A 253 9.71 -37.45 20.19
N ALA A 254 10.40 -38.17 19.29
CA ALA A 254 10.55 -37.80 17.89
C ALA A 254 9.21 -37.63 17.15
N SER A 255 8.11 -38.23 17.63
CA SER A 255 6.79 -38.10 17.01
C SER A 255 6.15 -36.74 17.28
N SER A 256 6.31 -36.18 18.49
CA SER A 256 5.82 -34.84 18.83
C SER A 256 6.57 -33.77 18.05
N CYS A 257 7.90 -33.85 17.96
CA CYS A 257 8.72 -32.89 17.22
C CYS A 257 8.36 -32.84 15.73
N ASN A 258 8.07 -34.00 15.11
CA ASN A 258 7.64 -34.06 13.70
C ASN A 258 6.25 -33.42 13.48
N CYS A 259 5.33 -33.54 14.45
CA CYS A 259 4.03 -32.88 14.40
C CYS A 259 4.17 -31.35 14.55
N ASP A 260 4.98 -30.90 15.50
CA ASP A 260 5.21 -29.47 15.73
C ASP A 260 5.90 -28.82 14.51
N LEU A 261 6.84 -29.51 13.88
CA LEU A 261 7.46 -29.08 12.62
C LEU A 261 6.46 -28.93 11.47
N LYS A 262 5.46 -29.82 11.36
CA LYS A 262 4.38 -29.69 10.37
C LYS A 262 3.53 -28.44 10.60
N ILE A 263 3.24 -28.13 11.87
CA ILE A 263 2.49 -26.91 12.24
C ILE A 263 3.31 -25.68 11.88
N ILE A 264 4.59 -25.64 12.24
CA ILE A 264 5.50 -24.53 11.91
C ILE A 264 5.60 -24.33 10.39
N ASN A 265 5.80 -25.40 9.63
CA ASN A 265 5.86 -25.31 8.17
C ASN A 265 4.57 -24.72 7.58
N ARG A 266 3.40 -25.07 8.13
CA ARG A 266 2.10 -24.53 7.70
C ARG A 266 1.93 -23.05 8.08
N ILE A 267 2.39 -22.65 9.26
CA ILE A 267 2.45 -21.23 9.67
C ILE A 267 3.33 -20.44 8.67
N LEU A 268 4.49 -20.98 8.30
CA LEU A 268 5.42 -20.31 7.39
C LEU A 268 4.93 -20.28 5.93
N ASP A 269 4.15 -21.27 5.49
CA ASP A 269 3.53 -21.29 4.16
C ASP A 269 2.42 -20.23 4.01
N SER A 270 1.82 -19.79 5.12
CA SER A 270 0.83 -18.71 5.16
C SER A 270 1.02 -17.87 6.44
N PRO A 271 2.02 -16.98 6.50
CA PRO A 271 2.43 -16.27 7.73
C PRO A 271 1.48 -15.13 8.11
N ARG A 272 0.20 -15.46 8.29
CA ARG A 272 -0.86 -14.54 8.72
C ARG A 272 -0.68 -14.21 10.20
N ARG A 273 -0.73 -12.92 10.54
CA ARG A 273 -0.60 -12.41 11.92
C ARG A 273 0.69 -12.87 12.63
N LEU A 274 1.70 -13.26 11.86
CA LEU A 274 3.02 -13.59 12.37
C LEU A 274 3.83 -12.30 12.60
N ASP A 275 4.74 -12.30 13.56
CA ASP A 275 5.66 -11.19 13.80
C ASP A 275 7.14 -11.64 13.74
N HIS A 276 8.03 -10.65 13.80
CA HIS A 276 9.47 -10.88 13.74
C HIS A 276 10.01 -11.66 14.95
N THR A 277 9.34 -11.62 16.11
CA THR A 277 9.81 -12.30 17.32
C THR A 277 9.65 -13.81 17.18
N VAL A 278 8.51 -14.24 16.65
CA VAL A 278 8.22 -15.66 16.35
C VAL A 278 9.14 -16.17 15.25
N LEU A 279 9.34 -15.42 14.16
CA LEU A 279 10.29 -15.80 13.11
C LEU A 279 11.71 -15.96 13.63
N SER A 280 12.16 -15.05 14.50
CA SER A 280 13.49 -15.10 15.11
C SER A 280 13.66 -16.34 16.00
N ASP A 281 12.63 -16.71 16.77
CA ASP A 281 12.64 -17.91 17.61
C ASP A 281 12.66 -19.20 16.77
N MET A 282 11.80 -19.27 15.74
CA MET A 282 11.81 -20.37 14.75
C MET A 282 13.17 -20.50 14.06
N TYR A 283 13.82 -19.37 13.72
CA TYR A 283 15.14 -19.37 13.11
C TYR A 283 16.22 -19.94 14.04
N ARG A 284 16.25 -19.49 15.30
CA ARG A 284 17.19 -20.00 16.32
C ARG A 284 17.05 -21.51 16.47
N TRP A 285 15.81 -21.99 16.62
CA TRP A 285 15.53 -23.41 16.72
C TRP A 285 15.96 -24.19 15.46
N ALA A 286 15.73 -23.64 14.27
CA ALA A 286 16.14 -24.25 13.01
C ALA A 286 17.68 -24.38 12.87
N VAL A 287 18.44 -23.37 13.33
CA VAL A 287 19.92 -23.42 13.36
C VAL A 287 20.40 -24.49 14.33
N GLU A 288 19.90 -24.49 15.56
CA GLU A 288 20.26 -25.46 16.60
C GLU A 288 19.94 -26.90 16.18
N SER A 289 18.79 -27.08 15.52
CA SER A 289 18.30 -28.37 15.03
C SER A 289 18.86 -28.76 13.64
N LYS A 290 19.69 -27.90 13.03
CA LYS A 290 20.30 -28.11 11.68
C LYS A 290 19.26 -28.36 10.56
N LEU A 291 18.10 -27.72 10.65
CA LEU A 291 16.98 -27.89 9.71
C LEU A 291 17.05 -26.87 8.56
N LYS A 292 17.86 -27.17 7.53
CA LYS A 292 18.10 -26.25 6.39
C LYS A 292 16.81 -25.83 5.65
N ASP A 293 15.85 -26.73 5.47
CA ASP A 293 14.59 -26.41 4.79
C ASP A 293 13.72 -25.46 5.59
N LEU A 294 13.77 -25.55 6.93
CA LEU A 294 13.06 -24.66 7.81
C LEU A 294 13.67 -23.24 7.76
N LEU A 295 15.01 -23.12 7.73
CA LEU A 295 15.68 -21.82 7.55
C LEU A 295 15.20 -21.10 6.30
N ARG A 296 15.13 -21.80 5.15
CA ARG A 296 14.64 -21.21 3.89
C ARG A 296 13.19 -20.74 3.97
N ARG A 297 12.33 -21.48 4.69
CA ARG A 297 10.91 -21.12 4.90
C ARG A 297 10.78 -19.89 5.79
N VAL A 298 11.57 -19.81 6.87
CA VAL A 298 11.60 -18.64 7.77
C VAL A 298 12.06 -17.39 7.02
N VAL A 299 13.12 -17.50 6.20
CA VAL A 299 13.59 -16.39 5.34
C VAL A 299 12.49 -15.93 4.38
N ARG A 300 11.82 -16.85 3.68
CA ARG A 300 10.67 -16.52 2.80
C ARG A 300 9.54 -15.81 3.53
N ALA A 301 9.18 -16.31 4.72
CA ALA A 301 8.14 -15.71 5.54
C ALA A 301 8.53 -14.29 6.01
N SER A 302 9.81 -14.04 6.32
CA SER A 302 10.30 -12.71 6.72
C SER A 302 10.09 -11.66 5.62
N VAL A 303 10.32 -12.02 4.35
CA VAL A 303 10.05 -11.13 3.21
C VAL A 303 8.54 -10.91 3.07
N ALA A 304 7.73 -11.96 3.19
CA ALA A 304 6.27 -11.88 3.06
C ALA A 304 5.61 -10.96 4.10
N ILE A 305 6.18 -10.84 5.31
CA ILE A 305 5.67 -9.99 6.38
C ILE A 305 6.48 -8.69 6.58
N SER A 306 7.43 -8.38 5.69
CA SER A 306 8.30 -7.20 5.79
C SER A 306 9.14 -7.11 7.09
N ALA A 307 9.59 -8.26 7.61
CA ALA A 307 10.40 -8.40 8.83
C ALA A 307 11.85 -8.82 8.52
N VAL A 308 12.38 -8.37 7.38
CA VAL A 308 13.71 -8.75 6.89
C VAL A 308 14.81 -8.26 7.83
N ASP A 309 14.78 -6.98 8.20
CA ASP A 309 15.82 -6.34 9.01
C ASP A 309 15.97 -6.99 10.40
N GLU A 310 14.85 -7.27 11.07
CA GLU A 310 14.81 -7.90 12.39
C GLU A 310 15.34 -9.33 12.35
N LEU A 311 15.02 -10.08 11.28
CA LEU A 311 15.56 -11.42 11.10
C LEU A 311 17.08 -11.37 10.80
N LEU A 312 17.55 -10.43 9.98
CA LEU A 312 18.98 -10.26 9.68
C LEU A 312 19.80 -9.90 10.93
N ILE A 313 19.23 -9.14 11.87
CA ILE A 313 19.84 -8.89 13.18
C ILE A 313 20.03 -10.21 13.92
N THR A 314 18.96 -11.01 14.05
CA THR A 314 19.03 -12.33 14.71
C THR A 314 20.04 -13.27 14.04
N ILE A 315 20.07 -13.31 12.70
CA ILE A 315 21.02 -14.11 11.92
C ILE A 315 22.46 -13.70 12.26
N SER A 316 22.74 -12.40 12.24
CA SER A 316 24.08 -11.85 12.48
C SER A 316 24.54 -12.08 13.92
N GLU A 317 23.64 -11.95 14.90
CA GLU A 317 23.91 -12.26 16.31
C GLU A 317 24.33 -13.73 16.51
N LEU A 318 23.62 -14.67 15.86
CA LEU A 318 23.94 -16.09 15.94
C LEU A 318 25.30 -16.41 15.30
N ILE A 319 25.57 -15.83 14.12
CA ILE A 319 26.85 -16.03 13.42
C ILE A 319 28.00 -15.50 14.27
N ASN A 320 27.87 -14.28 14.82
CA ASN A 320 28.90 -13.67 15.66
C ASN A 320 29.12 -14.47 16.96
N ARG A 321 28.05 -15.01 17.56
CA ARG A 321 28.12 -15.81 18.79
C ARG A 321 28.86 -17.15 18.58
N ASP A 322 28.61 -17.80 17.45
CA ASP A 322 29.09 -19.17 17.19
C ASP A 322 30.46 -19.19 16.46
N TYR A 323 30.89 -18.07 15.88
CA TYR A 323 32.17 -17.95 15.19
C TYR A 323 33.36 -17.79 16.16
N LYS A 324 34.38 -18.63 15.98
CA LYS A 324 35.67 -18.56 16.67
C LYS A 324 36.78 -18.63 15.62
N VAL A 325 37.56 -17.55 15.49
CA VAL A 325 38.56 -17.32 14.41
C VAL A 325 39.44 -18.54 14.11
N GLU A 326 39.90 -19.26 15.14
CA GLU A 326 40.84 -20.38 14.98
C GLU A 326 40.18 -21.77 14.84
N LEU A 327 38.87 -21.88 15.08
CA LEU A 327 38.18 -23.17 15.29
C LEU A 327 36.92 -23.37 14.45
N SER A 328 36.30 -22.29 13.97
CA SER A 328 35.02 -22.36 13.26
C SER A 328 35.24 -22.45 11.75
N PRO A 329 34.61 -23.42 11.05
CA PRO A 329 34.52 -23.37 9.60
C PRO A 329 33.74 -22.11 9.17
N LYS A 330 34.01 -21.62 7.96
CA LYS A 330 33.26 -20.49 7.38
C LYS A 330 31.75 -20.81 7.33
N PRO A 331 30.86 -19.85 7.61
CA PRO A 331 29.41 -20.08 7.54
C PRO A 331 28.96 -20.56 6.15
N ASP A 332 27.96 -21.43 6.14
CA ASP A 332 27.24 -21.83 4.91
C ASP A 332 26.26 -20.70 4.54
N TRP A 333 26.78 -19.67 3.86
CA TRP A 333 26.01 -18.47 3.49
C TRP A 333 24.79 -18.79 2.61
N ASP A 334 24.85 -19.82 1.75
CA ASP A 334 23.72 -20.23 0.94
C ASP A 334 22.60 -20.83 1.79
N ALA A 335 22.94 -21.64 2.81
CA ALA A 335 21.94 -22.15 3.75
C ALA A 335 21.32 -21.07 4.63
N LEU A 336 22.09 -20.03 5.01
CA LEU A 336 21.65 -18.97 5.91
C LEU A 336 20.89 -17.85 5.19
N LEU A 337 21.39 -17.41 4.04
CA LEU A 337 20.89 -16.22 3.31
C LEU A 337 20.33 -16.55 1.92
N GLY A 338 20.59 -17.73 1.37
CA GLY A 338 20.20 -18.07 -0.01
C GLY A 338 18.70 -18.00 -0.29
N GLY A 339 17.86 -18.07 0.75
CA GLY A 339 16.41 -17.85 0.63
C GLY A 339 16.08 -16.44 0.11
N TYR A 340 16.86 -15.41 0.45
CA TYR A 340 16.59 -14.02 0.06
C TYR A 340 16.72 -13.81 -1.45
N GLY A 341 17.70 -14.45 -2.11
CA GLY A 341 17.90 -14.28 -3.55
C GLY A 341 16.69 -14.67 -4.40
N SER A 342 15.92 -15.67 -3.95
CA SER A 342 14.67 -16.09 -4.62
C SER A 342 13.41 -15.37 -4.15
N SER A 343 13.46 -14.71 -2.99
CA SER A 343 12.27 -14.17 -2.31
C SER A 343 12.15 -12.65 -2.46
N VAL A 344 13.28 -11.95 -2.47
CA VAL A 344 13.36 -10.50 -2.65
C VAL A 344 13.19 -10.18 -4.13
N ARG A 345 12.27 -9.25 -4.43
CA ARG A 345 11.94 -8.91 -5.82
C ARG A 345 12.94 -7.94 -6.41
N GLY A 346 13.18 -6.78 -5.78
CA GLY A 346 14.04 -5.72 -6.35
C GLY A 346 15.53 -5.90 -6.05
N LEU A 347 16.39 -5.37 -6.93
CA LEU A 347 17.85 -5.44 -6.75
C LEU A 347 18.33 -4.56 -5.59
N SER A 348 17.74 -3.38 -5.42
CA SER A 348 18.09 -2.49 -4.30
C SER A 348 17.71 -3.05 -2.93
N GLU A 349 16.55 -3.70 -2.82
CA GLU A 349 16.15 -4.45 -1.62
C GLU A 349 17.08 -5.65 -1.41
N PHE A 350 17.55 -6.28 -2.48
CA PHE A 350 18.51 -7.38 -2.38
C PHE A 350 19.89 -6.91 -1.90
N SER A 351 20.44 -5.81 -2.42
CA SER A 351 21.70 -5.22 -1.92
C SER A 351 21.60 -4.76 -0.46
N SER A 352 20.42 -4.30 -0.02
CA SER A 352 20.24 -3.86 1.37
C SER A 352 20.44 -5.02 2.35
N VAL A 353 20.04 -6.25 1.99
CA VAL A 353 20.29 -7.46 2.78
C VAL A 353 21.78 -7.63 3.05
N TYR A 354 22.60 -7.58 2.01
CA TYR A 354 24.05 -7.72 2.16
C TYR A 354 24.66 -6.61 3.00
N ARG A 355 24.36 -5.34 2.67
CA ARG A 355 24.90 -4.20 3.41
C ARG A 355 24.53 -4.28 4.89
N LYS A 356 23.31 -4.73 5.20
CA LYS A 356 22.88 -4.93 6.58
C LYS A 356 23.71 -6.00 7.27
N VAL A 357 23.85 -7.19 6.67
CA VAL A 357 24.64 -8.28 7.27
C VAL A 357 26.11 -7.87 7.43
N ASP A 358 26.75 -7.31 6.40
CA ASP A 358 28.14 -6.84 6.45
C ASP A 358 28.38 -5.85 7.61
N SER A 359 27.43 -4.93 7.81
CA SER A 359 27.50 -3.95 8.92
C SER A 359 27.35 -4.56 10.32
N LEU A 360 26.68 -5.70 10.43
CA LEU A 360 26.38 -6.38 11.70
C LEU A 360 27.41 -7.46 12.07
N LEU A 361 28.21 -7.93 11.12
CA LEU A 361 29.28 -8.89 11.38
C LEU A 361 30.39 -8.25 12.22
N GLY A 362 30.84 -8.96 13.26
CA GLY A 362 31.83 -8.46 14.22
C GLY A 362 33.29 -8.73 13.86
N HIS A 363 33.55 -9.53 12.81
CA HIS A 363 34.89 -9.98 12.43
C HIS A 363 35.17 -9.75 10.93
N ASP A 364 36.37 -9.26 10.60
CA ASP A 364 36.75 -8.96 9.22
C ASP A 364 36.83 -10.23 8.35
N ASP A 365 37.31 -11.36 8.89
CA ASP A 365 37.33 -12.64 8.19
C ASP A 365 35.93 -13.10 7.72
N LEU A 366 34.89 -12.79 8.51
CA LEU A 366 33.51 -13.10 8.14
C LEU A 366 33.02 -12.17 7.03
N ARG A 367 33.37 -10.89 7.07
CA ARG A 367 33.03 -9.92 6.02
C ARG A 367 33.70 -10.28 4.70
N GLU A 368 34.97 -10.67 4.72
CA GLU A 368 35.67 -11.16 3.52
C GLU A 368 35.03 -12.44 2.97
N SER A 369 34.69 -13.38 3.84
CA SER A 369 33.98 -14.62 3.48
C SER A 369 32.61 -14.34 2.85
N LEU A 370 31.83 -13.43 3.44
CA LEU A 370 30.53 -13.02 2.94
C LEU A 370 30.68 -12.37 1.57
N ARG A 371 31.59 -11.40 1.41
CA ARG A 371 31.86 -10.70 0.16
C ARG A 371 32.17 -11.67 -0.98
N GLY A 372 33.05 -12.63 -0.76
CA GLY A 372 33.41 -13.63 -1.77
C GLY A 372 32.23 -14.51 -2.20
N CYS A 373 31.35 -14.89 -1.27
CA CYS A 373 30.15 -15.65 -1.62
C CYS A 373 29.09 -14.78 -2.31
N TRP A 374 28.96 -13.53 -1.87
CA TRP A 374 27.87 -12.65 -2.27
C TRP A 374 28.00 -12.17 -3.71
N SER A 375 29.22 -11.92 -4.20
CA SER A 375 29.45 -11.52 -5.60
C SER A 375 28.83 -12.53 -6.60
N SER A 376 28.99 -13.84 -6.35
CA SER A 376 28.38 -14.88 -7.19
C SER A 376 26.86 -14.97 -7.06
N VAL A 377 26.27 -14.45 -5.98
CA VAL A 377 24.81 -14.39 -5.80
C VAL A 377 24.25 -13.16 -6.51
N GLU A 378 24.91 -12.00 -6.39
CA GLU A 378 24.55 -10.77 -7.10
C GLU A 378 24.54 -10.96 -8.61
N GLU A 379 25.58 -11.60 -9.15
CA GLU A 379 25.62 -11.94 -10.57
C GLU A 379 24.40 -12.79 -10.96
N ARG A 380 24.12 -13.90 -10.25
CA ARG A 380 22.95 -14.74 -10.56
C ARG A 380 21.62 -14.00 -10.45
N LYS A 381 21.49 -13.09 -9.48
CA LYS A 381 20.28 -12.28 -9.30
C LYS A 381 20.13 -11.29 -10.47
N PHE A 382 21.20 -10.59 -10.85
CA PHE A 382 21.24 -9.73 -12.03
C PHE A 382 20.92 -10.49 -13.32
N GLU A 383 21.49 -11.69 -13.50
CA GLU A 383 21.22 -12.57 -14.65
C GLU A 383 19.73 -12.94 -14.77
N SER A 384 19.06 -13.11 -13.62
CA SER A 384 17.65 -13.53 -13.55
C SER A 384 16.63 -12.39 -13.69
N GLU A 385 17.06 -11.13 -13.51
CA GLU A 385 16.14 -10.00 -13.46
C GLU A 385 15.62 -9.65 -14.87
N GLU A 386 14.29 -9.56 -15.03
CA GLU A 386 13.66 -9.38 -16.34
C GLU A 386 13.69 -7.92 -16.84
N SER A 387 13.66 -6.96 -15.92
CA SER A 387 13.65 -5.53 -16.21
C SER A 387 14.49 -4.75 -15.21
N LEU A 388 15.18 -3.70 -15.66
CA LEU A 388 16.00 -2.85 -14.81
C LEU A 388 15.54 -1.39 -14.92
N ASP A 389 15.23 -0.76 -13.79
CA ASP A 389 14.65 0.59 -13.74
C ASP A 389 15.43 1.57 -12.85
N LEU A 390 14.84 2.73 -12.55
CA LEU A 390 15.49 3.80 -11.79
C LEU A 390 15.77 3.47 -10.32
N GLU A 391 15.25 2.35 -9.80
CA GLU A 391 15.57 1.87 -8.47
C GLU A 391 16.89 1.07 -8.43
N ASP A 392 17.40 0.61 -9.57
CA ASP A 392 18.58 -0.25 -9.69
C ASP A 392 19.96 0.41 -9.94
N PRO A 393 20.14 1.75 -10.14
CA PRO A 393 21.45 2.33 -10.46
C PRO A 393 22.55 2.02 -9.44
N ASP A 394 22.23 2.00 -8.14
CA ASP A 394 23.21 1.73 -7.08
C ASP A 394 23.73 0.29 -7.16
N PHE A 395 22.82 -0.68 -7.29
CA PHE A 395 23.18 -2.09 -7.49
C PHE A 395 24.07 -2.28 -8.72
N VAL A 396 23.69 -1.67 -9.85
CA VAL A 396 24.46 -1.81 -11.10
C VAL A 396 25.84 -1.17 -10.98
N MET A 397 25.97 -0.03 -10.29
CA MET A 397 27.27 0.60 -10.05
C MET A 397 28.16 -0.22 -9.11
N GLU A 398 27.60 -0.85 -8.08
CA GLU A 398 28.32 -1.81 -7.21
C GLU A 398 28.86 -2.98 -8.05
N LEU A 399 28.03 -3.55 -8.92
CA LEU A 399 28.40 -4.66 -9.82
C LEU A 399 29.48 -4.26 -10.84
N ILE A 400 29.36 -3.08 -11.44
CA ILE A 400 30.36 -2.49 -12.34
C ILE A 400 31.70 -2.33 -11.61
N THR A 401 31.69 -1.79 -10.40
CA THR A 401 32.90 -1.55 -9.63
C THR A 401 33.62 -2.87 -9.34
N ALA A 402 32.86 -3.90 -8.94
CA ALA A 402 33.38 -5.24 -8.65
C ALA A 402 34.03 -5.92 -9.87
N HIS A 403 33.48 -5.71 -11.08
CA HIS A 403 33.94 -6.38 -12.31
C HIS A 403 34.68 -5.46 -13.27
N SER A 404 35.04 -4.25 -12.85
CA SER A 404 35.60 -3.23 -13.74
C SER A 404 36.91 -3.64 -14.42
N ALA A 405 37.68 -4.54 -13.81
CA ALA A 405 38.90 -5.11 -14.38
C ALA A 405 38.65 -6.29 -15.33
N ASP A 406 37.48 -6.91 -15.30
CA ASP A 406 37.10 -8.02 -16.18
C ASP A 406 36.37 -7.49 -17.43
N SER A 407 37.15 -7.01 -18.39
CA SER A 407 36.62 -6.53 -19.67
C SER A 407 35.80 -7.58 -20.42
N GLY A 408 36.09 -8.88 -20.22
CA GLY A 408 35.37 -9.96 -20.90
C GLY A 408 33.96 -10.11 -20.37
N TRP A 409 33.81 -10.09 -19.05
CA TRP A 409 32.51 -10.13 -18.38
C TRP A 409 31.68 -8.87 -18.67
N VAL A 410 32.29 -7.68 -18.62
CA VAL A 410 31.61 -6.41 -18.93
C VAL A 410 30.99 -6.45 -20.33
N GLN A 411 31.78 -6.82 -21.35
CA GLN A 411 31.31 -6.81 -22.74
C GLN A 411 30.33 -7.94 -23.06
N SER A 412 30.52 -9.12 -22.48
CA SER A 412 29.73 -10.31 -22.81
C SER A 412 28.47 -10.45 -21.97
N SER A 413 28.47 -9.91 -20.74
CA SER A 413 27.40 -10.11 -19.77
C SER A 413 26.68 -8.81 -19.42
N LEU A 414 27.40 -7.78 -18.94
CA LEU A 414 26.80 -6.57 -18.41
C LEU A 414 26.15 -5.70 -19.49
N ILE A 415 26.93 -5.28 -20.48
CA ILE A 415 26.50 -4.31 -21.50
C ILE A 415 25.26 -4.80 -22.29
N PRO A 416 25.22 -6.05 -22.81
CA PRO A 416 24.05 -6.53 -23.53
C PRO A 416 22.78 -6.54 -22.68
N LYS A 417 22.89 -6.87 -21.38
CA LYS A 417 21.73 -6.91 -20.47
C LYS A 417 21.21 -5.55 -20.09
N LEU A 418 22.09 -4.59 -19.80
CA LEU A 418 21.69 -3.20 -19.59
C LEU A 418 21.01 -2.65 -20.84
N SER A 419 21.56 -2.94 -22.02
CA SER A 419 20.98 -2.54 -23.29
C SER A 419 19.61 -3.19 -23.56
N ASP A 420 19.43 -4.47 -23.23
CA ASP A 420 18.19 -5.22 -23.50
C ASP A 420 17.10 -4.97 -22.45
N ARG A 421 17.45 -5.01 -21.17
CA ARG A 421 16.51 -4.99 -20.03
C ARG A 421 16.42 -3.64 -19.31
N GLY A 422 17.40 -2.76 -19.50
CA GLY A 422 17.43 -1.43 -18.90
C GLY A 422 16.41 -0.48 -19.51
N THR A 423 15.70 0.25 -18.65
CA THR A 423 14.85 1.37 -19.05
C THR A 423 15.70 2.57 -19.44
N LYS A 424 15.17 3.43 -20.32
CA LYS A 424 15.86 4.64 -20.78
C LYS A 424 16.31 5.56 -19.63
N PRO A 425 15.49 5.84 -18.59
CA PRO A 425 15.93 6.67 -17.47
C PRO A 425 17.07 6.05 -16.66
N LEU A 426 17.06 4.71 -16.44
CA LEU A 426 18.18 4.01 -15.80
C LEU A 426 19.47 4.22 -16.59
N LEU A 427 19.42 4.03 -17.92
CA LEU A 427 20.60 4.17 -18.77
C LEU A 427 21.20 5.59 -18.71
N TYR A 428 20.37 6.63 -18.69
CA TYR A 428 20.85 8.00 -18.47
C TYR A 428 21.51 8.17 -17.09
N ALA A 429 20.88 7.65 -16.03
CA ALA A 429 21.44 7.69 -14.68
C ALA A 429 22.78 6.97 -14.57
N LEU A 430 22.96 5.84 -15.27
CA LEU A 430 24.22 5.10 -15.33
C LEU A 430 25.31 5.88 -16.06
N VAL A 431 25.00 6.52 -17.20
CA VAL A 431 25.97 7.37 -17.91
C VAL A 431 26.45 8.52 -17.02
N GLU A 432 25.54 9.19 -16.31
CA GLU A 432 25.88 10.25 -15.35
C GLU A 432 26.77 9.73 -14.21
N ARG A 433 26.39 8.61 -13.58
CA ARG A 433 27.16 8.02 -12.46
C ARG A 433 28.54 7.54 -12.89
N LEU A 434 28.66 6.94 -14.08
CA LEU A 434 29.96 6.55 -14.65
C LEU A 434 30.83 7.78 -14.96
N ALA A 435 30.23 8.85 -15.50
CA ALA A 435 30.96 10.08 -15.77
C ALA A 435 31.47 10.75 -14.49
N ASN A 436 30.67 10.74 -13.42
CA ASN A 436 31.07 11.24 -12.10
C ASN A 436 32.16 10.34 -11.49
N ALA A 437 32.02 9.01 -11.54
CA ALA A 437 33.03 8.08 -11.04
C ALA A 437 34.38 8.22 -11.76
N ASN A 438 34.38 8.49 -13.07
CA ASN A 438 35.58 8.81 -13.82
C ASN A 438 36.22 10.13 -13.35
N ARG A 439 35.41 11.17 -13.15
CA ARG A 439 35.88 12.49 -12.72
C ARG A 439 36.54 12.43 -11.33
N ASP A 440 35.98 11.64 -10.44
CA ASP A 440 36.47 11.47 -9.07
C ASP A 440 37.65 10.48 -8.98
N GLY A 441 38.02 9.83 -10.09
CA GLY A 441 39.06 8.80 -10.13
C GLY A 441 38.66 7.51 -9.39
N ALA A 442 37.37 7.31 -9.13
CA ALA A 442 36.84 6.17 -8.39
C ALA A 442 36.79 4.88 -9.23
N LEU A 443 36.79 4.99 -10.57
CA LEU A 443 36.64 3.86 -11.48
C LEU A 443 37.53 4.02 -12.72
N GLU A 444 38.58 3.19 -12.83
CA GLU A 444 39.61 3.28 -13.88
C GLU A 444 39.05 3.07 -15.30
N HIS A 445 38.17 2.08 -15.47
CA HIS A 445 37.63 1.69 -16.78
C HIS A 445 36.31 2.39 -17.16
N ALA A 446 35.91 3.42 -16.42
CA ALA A 446 34.61 4.09 -16.58
C ALA A 446 34.35 4.56 -18.02
N VAL A 447 35.34 5.19 -18.68
CA VAL A 447 35.22 5.68 -20.07
C VAL A 447 34.89 4.56 -21.06
N ALA A 448 35.57 3.41 -20.93
CA ALA A 448 35.37 2.26 -21.81
C ALA A 448 33.97 1.65 -21.61
N ILE A 449 33.53 1.52 -20.35
CA ILE A 449 32.20 1.00 -20.01
C ILE A 449 31.10 1.94 -20.53
N THR A 450 31.24 3.26 -20.33
CA THR A 450 30.28 4.23 -20.85
C THR A 450 30.20 4.19 -22.36
N LYS A 451 31.34 4.06 -23.05
CA LYS A 451 31.38 3.94 -24.51
C LYS A 451 30.58 2.71 -24.98
N ASP A 452 30.88 1.54 -24.43
CA ASP A 452 30.25 0.28 -24.83
C ASP A 452 28.74 0.29 -24.50
N LEU A 453 28.35 0.89 -23.37
CA LEU A 453 26.95 1.06 -22.96
C LEU A 453 26.18 1.95 -23.96
N VAL A 454 26.72 3.12 -24.28
CA VAL A 454 26.10 4.08 -25.20
C VAL A 454 26.00 3.51 -26.61
N GLU A 455 27.02 2.77 -27.07
CA GLU A 455 27.01 2.12 -28.38
C GLU A 455 25.97 0.99 -28.44
N SER A 456 25.89 0.14 -27.41
CA SER A 456 24.91 -0.96 -27.38
C SER A 456 23.47 -0.45 -27.24
N ALA A 457 23.25 0.53 -26.36
CA ALA A 457 21.92 1.02 -26.01
C ALA A 457 21.45 2.24 -26.85
N GLN A 458 22.12 2.51 -27.98
CA GLN A 458 21.87 3.71 -28.80
C GLN A 458 20.39 3.91 -29.14
N SER A 459 19.69 2.84 -29.53
CA SER A 459 18.27 2.91 -29.92
C SER A 459 17.37 3.35 -28.77
N LYS A 460 17.66 2.96 -27.53
CA LYS A 460 16.90 3.37 -26.33
C LYS A 460 17.27 4.77 -25.86
N LEU A 461 18.54 5.17 -26.02
CA LEU A 461 19.05 6.49 -25.64
C LEU A 461 18.72 7.59 -26.66
N THR A 462 18.19 7.22 -27.82
CA THR A 462 17.78 8.16 -28.87
C THR A 462 16.58 8.99 -28.39
N LEU A 463 16.58 10.28 -28.70
CA LEU A 463 15.50 11.20 -28.35
C LEU A 463 14.29 10.92 -29.24
N GLU A 464 13.11 10.84 -28.65
CA GLU A 464 11.83 10.55 -29.31
C GLU A 464 10.72 11.50 -28.84
N THR A 465 9.60 11.53 -29.55
CA THR A 465 8.47 12.42 -29.21
C THR A 465 7.94 12.20 -27.79
N ALA A 466 8.02 10.96 -27.28
CA ALA A 466 7.56 10.62 -25.94
C ALA A 466 8.35 11.32 -24.82
N ASP A 467 9.61 11.72 -25.08
CA ASP A 467 10.46 12.42 -24.11
C ASP A 467 9.99 13.86 -23.81
N PHE A 468 9.03 14.36 -24.60
CA PHE A 468 8.43 15.68 -24.46
C PHE A 468 6.97 15.65 -23.98
N PHE A 469 6.42 14.48 -23.67
CA PHE A 469 5.07 14.42 -23.13
C PHE A 469 5.00 15.11 -21.77
N VAL A 470 3.94 15.88 -21.55
CA VAL A 470 3.68 16.51 -20.25
C VAL A 470 3.64 15.40 -19.18
N PRO A 471 4.51 15.44 -18.16
CA PRO A 471 4.52 14.40 -17.13
C PRO A 471 3.14 14.28 -16.49
N LYS A 472 2.60 13.06 -16.45
CA LYS A 472 1.48 12.79 -15.54
C LYS A 472 2.07 12.81 -14.14
N TRP A 473 1.63 13.75 -13.30
CA TRP A 473 1.90 13.71 -11.87
C TRP A 473 1.57 12.31 -11.37
N ASP A 474 2.53 11.63 -10.75
CA ASP A 474 2.25 10.36 -10.09
C ASP A 474 1.28 10.60 -8.91
N ARG A 475 0.75 9.52 -8.31
CA ARG A 475 -0.17 9.63 -7.17
C ARG A 475 0.45 10.37 -5.96
N ASN A 476 1.78 10.50 -5.90
CA ASN A 476 2.55 11.13 -4.84
C ASN A 476 3.02 12.56 -5.19
N ARG A 477 2.63 13.10 -6.36
CA ARG A 477 3.09 14.42 -6.89
C ARG A 477 4.61 14.55 -7.02
N ASN A 478 5.33 13.44 -7.18
CA ASN A 478 6.77 13.50 -7.41
C ASN A 478 7.02 13.91 -8.88
N PHE A 479 7.85 14.95 -9.06
CA PHE A 479 8.32 15.34 -10.38
C PHE A 479 9.43 14.36 -10.79
N THR A 480 9.09 13.38 -11.62
CA THR A 480 10.11 12.61 -12.34
C THR A 480 10.73 13.55 -13.36
N GLY A 481 12.06 13.71 -13.33
CA GLY A 481 12.78 14.61 -14.24
C GLY A 481 12.39 14.41 -15.71
N ARG A 482 12.60 15.45 -16.53
CA ARG A 482 12.24 15.39 -17.95
C ARG A 482 13.28 14.58 -18.73
N GLN A 483 12.86 13.49 -19.38
CA GLN A 483 13.75 12.61 -20.17
C GLN A 483 14.51 13.37 -21.27
N SER A 484 13.91 14.43 -21.84
CA SER A 484 14.59 15.34 -22.77
C SER A 484 15.77 16.09 -22.14
N THR A 485 15.68 16.48 -20.86
CA THR A 485 16.84 17.09 -20.16
C THR A 485 17.89 16.05 -19.77
N ASP A 486 17.48 14.80 -19.48
CA ASP A 486 18.39 13.69 -19.25
C ASP A 486 19.19 13.35 -20.54
N PHE A 487 18.57 13.45 -21.72
CA PHE A 487 19.25 13.33 -23.01
C PHE A 487 20.36 14.38 -23.17
N ALA A 488 20.07 15.67 -22.93
CA ALA A 488 21.10 16.72 -23.01
C ALA A 488 22.25 16.49 -22.03
N ARG A 489 21.94 16.06 -20.79
CA ARG A 489 22.96 15.69 -19.78
C ARG A 489 23.78 14.49 -20.23
N CYS A 490 23.16 13.46 -20.80
CA CYS A 490 23.84 12.29 -21.36
C CYS A 490 24.84 12.69 -22.46
N ILE A 491 24.45 13.57 -23.38
CA ILE A 491 25.34 14.12 -24.42
C ILE A 491 26.50 14.88 -23.77
N GLU A 492 26.24 15.74 -22.79
CA GLU A 492 27.29 16.47 -22.09
C GLU A 492 28.26 15.54 -21.36
N HIS A 493 27.78 14.51 -20.67
CA HIS A 493 28.62 13.50 -20.01
C HIS A 493 29.47 12.70 -20.99
N CYS A 494 28.91 12.33 -22.15
CA CYS A 494 29.71 11.70 -23.22
C CYS A 494 30.85 12.61 -23.67
N LEU A 495 30.59 13.91 -23.87
CA LEU A 495 31.60 14.89 -24.26
C LEU A 495 32.66 15.11 -23.17
N GLN A 496 32.27 15.14 -21.90
CA GLN A 496 33.20 15.21 -20.76
C GLN A 496 34.16 14.02 -20.71
N LEU A 497 33.70 12.83 -21.13
CA LEU A 497 34.50 11.61 -21.19
C LEU A 497 35.32 11.49 -22.48
N GLY A 498 35.28 12.47 -23.38
CA GLY A 498 35.95 12.42 -24.68
C GLY A 498 35.26 11.51 -25.70
N LEU A 499 34.02 11.10 -25.46
CA LEU A 499 33.20 10.24 -26.32
C LEU A 499 32.41 11.05 -27.36
N GLY A 500 33.07 12.01 -28.01
CA GLY A 500 32.48 12.88 -29.04
C GLY A 500 31.81 12.11 -30.18
N PRO A 501 32.42 11.08 -30.77
CA PRO A 501 31.80 10.29 -31.84
C PRO A 501 30.50 9.59 -31.40
N GLN A 502 30.40 9.15 -30.14
CA GLN A 502 29.21 8.52 -29.59
C GLN A 502 28.10 9.56 -29.37
N ALA A 503 28.45 10.73 -28.85
CA ALA A 503 27.53 11.86 -28.70
C ALA A 503 26.97 12.33 -30.06
N GLU A 504 27.82 12.49 -31.08
CA GLU A 504 27.38 12.84 -32.44
C GLU A 504 26.49 11.76 -33.07
N ARG A 505 26.78 10.48 -32.83
CA ARG A 505 25.91 9.37 -33.29
C ARG A 505 24.54 9.38 -32.61
N LEU A 506 24.47 9.71 -31.32
CA LEU A 506 23.19 9.87 -30.61
C LEU A 506 22.41 11.08 -31.15
N LEU A 507 23.05 12.23 -31.33
CA LEU A 507 22.43 13.42 -31.93
C LEU A 507 21.93 13.14 -33.36
N GLY A 508 22.72 12.41 -34.15
CA GLY A 508 22.36 11.92 -35.48
C GLY A 508 21.15 10.99 -35.45
N ALA A 509 21.16 9.95 -34.62
CA ALA A 509 20.04 9.03 -34.48
C ALA A 509 18.75 9.78 -34.07
N SER A 510 18.85 10.69 -33.11
CA SER A 510 17.74 11.55 -32.68
C SER A 510 17.21 12.42 -33.82
N SER A 511 18.08 13.04 -34.62
CA SER A 511 17.64 13.87 -35.75
C SER A 511 16.85 13.09 -36.82
N GLN A 512 17.14 11.78 -36.94
CA GLN A 512 16.53 10.88 -37.92
C GLN A 512 15.39 10.05 -37.34
N ASP A 513 15.04 10.23 -36.05
CA ASP A 513 13.98 9.47 -35.43
C ASP A 513 12.62 9.78 -36.11
N PRO A 514 11.86 8.75 -36.56
CA PRO A 514 10.60 8.97 -37.23
C PRO A 514 9.57 9.70 -36.36
N SER A 515 9.55 9.42 -35.06
CA SER A 515 8.54 9.98 -34.17
C SER A 515 8.67 11.50 -34.05
N LEU A 516 9.90 12.04 -34.07
CA LEU A 516 10.16 13.49 -34.05
C LEU A 516 9.78 14.20 -35.36
N ASN A 517 9.74 13.44 -36.46
CA ASN A 517 9.44 13.97 -37.81
C ASN A 517 7.95 13.89 -38.17
N GLU A 518 7.18 12.98 -37.57
CA GLU A 518 5.75 12.76 -37.86
C GLU A 518 4.81 13.87 -37.33
N GLY A 519 5.31 14.76 -36.46
CA GLY A 519 4.52 15.86 -35.91
C GLY A 519 3.99 15.58 -34.50
N ARG A 520 3.36 16.59 -33.90
CA ARG A 520 2.82 16.46 -32.54
C ARG A 520 1.63 15.49 -32.52
N PRO A 521 1.64 14.44 -31.67
CA PRO A 521 0.51 13.53 -31.58
C PRO A 521 -0.71 14.26 -31.03
N SER A 522 -1.87 14.04 -31.66
CA SER A 522 -3.13 14.65 -31.22
C SER A 522 -3.66 14.09 -29.90
N SER A 523 -3.17 12.91 -29.48
CA SER A 523 -3.63 12.17 -28.29
C SER A 523 -2.92 12.57 -26.99
N HIS A 524 -1.73 13.18 -27.07
CA HIS A 524 -0.90 13.49 -25.90
C HIS A 524 -0.34 14.92 -25.97
N PRO A 525 -0.55 15.76 -24.94
CA PRO A 525 0.00 17.10 -24.92
C PRO A 525 1.53 17.04 -24.81
N VAL A 526 2.20 17.78 -25.69
CA VAL A 526 3.65 17.98 -25.68
C VAL A 526 3.96 19.25 -24.89
N ASP A 527 4.99 19.18 -24.04
CA ASP A 527 5.50 20.32 -23.30
C ASP A 527 6.54 21.09 -24.14
N VAL A 528 6.12 22.23 -24.70
CA VAL A 528 7.01 23.11 -25.50
C VAL A 528 8.15 23.66 -24.64
N GLY A 529 7.93 23.88 -23.34
CA GLY A 529 8.99 24.31 -22.44
C GLY A 529 10.12 23.28 -22.30
N ALA A 530 9.79 21.98 -22.36
CA ALA A 530 10.81 20.93 -22.36
C ALA A 530 11.70 20.95 -23.62
N VAL A 531 11.12 21.32 -24.76
CA VAL A 531 11.87 21.49 -26.01
C VAL A 531 12.79 22.71 -25.91
N GLU A 532 12.30 23.81 -25.36
CA GLU A 532 13.08 25.03 -25.14
C GLU A 532 14.26 24.78 -24.19
N GLU A 533 14.02 24.09 -23.07
CA GLU A 533 15.05 23.68 -22.11
C GLU A 533 16.12 22.79 -22.77
N LEU A 534 15.72 21.79 -23.57
CA LEU A 534 16.64 20.92 -24.29
C LEU A 534 17.51 21.71 -25.28
N LEU A 535 16.89 22.54 -26.12
CA LEU A 535 17.61 23.36 -27.11
C LEU A 535 18.60 24.30 -26.42
N GLY A 536 18.18 24.95 -25.33
CA GLY A 536 19.04 25.82 -24.53
C GLY A 536 20.21 25.07 -23.89
N ALA A 537 19.97 23.87 -23.35
CA ALA A 537 20.99 23.02 -22.77
C ALA A 537 22.04 22.59 -23.80
N LEU A 538 21.62 22.06 -24.96
CA LEU A 538 22.52 21.66 -26.03
C LEU A 538 23.29 22.85 -26.63
N ALA A 539 22.61 23.97 -26.88
CA ALA A 539 23.26 25.17 -27.42
C ALA A 539 24.28 25.78 -26.45
N SER A 540 24.14 25.51 -25.15
CA SER A 540 25.09 25.96 -24.13
C SER A 540 26.25 24.98 -23.92
N SER A 541 26.01 23.67 -24.05
CA SER A 541 27.00 22.62 -23.76
C SER A 541 27.88 22.31 -24.98
N LEU A 542 27.30 22.07 -26.16
CA LEU A 542 28.01 21.65 -27.36
C LEU A 542 29.20 22.56 -27.77
N PRO A 543 29.07 23.91 -27.76
CA PRO A 543 30.19 24.78 -28.12
C PRO A 543 31.38 24.67 -27.15
N ARG A 544 31.14 24.34 -25.87
CA ARG A 544 32.20 24.22 -24.86
C ARG A 544 33.16 23.07 -25.16
N TYR A 545 32.68 22.05 -25.85
CA TYR A 545 33.45 20.88 -26.26
C TYR A 545 33.86 20.92 -27.74
N GLY A 546 33.67 22.07 -28.42
CA GLY A 546 34.08 22.26 -29.81
C GLY A 546 33.26 21.50 -30.84
N VAL A 547 32.06 21.04 -30.50
CA VAL A 547 31.14 20.42 -31.45
C VAL A 547 30.61 21.51 -32.41
N PRO A 548 30.69 21.34 -33.74
CA PRO A 548 30.21 22.33 -34.68
C PRO A 548 28.66 22.35 -34.75
N PRO A 549 28.05 23.50 -35.03
CA PRO A 549 26.59 23.63 -35.08
C PRO A 549 25.93 23.01 -36.32
N PHE A 550 26.70 22.38 -37.22
CA PHE A 550 26.21 21.88 -38.52
C PHE A 550 25.99 20.37 -38.52
N GLY A 551 25.45 19.83 -39.63
CA GLY A 551 25.18 18.40 -39.77
C GLY A 551 24.06 17.95 -38.83
N CYS A 552 24.26 16.84 -38.12
CA CYS A 552 23.25 16.25 -37.24
C CYS A 552 22.73 17.21 -36.15
N VAL A 553 23.57 18.12 -35.65
CA VAL A 553 23.16 19.14 -34.67
C VAL A 553 22.16 20.11 -35.30
N GLY A 554 22.48 20.62 -36.49
CA GLY A 554 21.59 21.50 -37.25
C GLY A 554 20.29 20.81 -37.64
N ASP A 555 20.35 19.56 -38.09
CA ASP A 555 19.18 18.77 -38.47
C ASP A 555 18.24 18.53 -37.27
N LEU A 556 18.80 18.21 -36.10
CA LEU A 556 18.03 18.06 -34.87
C LEU A 556 17.37 19.38 -34.45
N PHE A 557 18.13 20.47 -34.42
CA PHE A 557 17.61 21.79 -34.03
C PHE A 557 16.50 22.24 -34.98
N ALA A 558 16.72 22.11 -36.29
CA ALA A 558 15.73 22.43 -37.32
C ALA A 558 14.46 21.59 -37.16
N THR A 559 14.59 20.30 -36.84
CA THR A 559 13.45 19.40 -36.62
C THR A 559 12.67 19.79 -35.37
N LEU A 560 13.34 19.99 -34.23
CA LEU A 560 12.69 20.37 -32.99
C LEU A 560 11.98 21.73 -33.09
N LEU A 561 12.65 22.73 -33.69
CA LEU A 561 12.08 24.06 -33.90
C LEU A 561 10.85 23.99 -34.81
N ARG A 562 10.95 23.32 -35.97
CA ARG A 562 9.87 23.20 -36.95
C ARG A 562 8.67 22.44 -36.38
N THR A 563 8.92 21.30 -35.74
CA THR A 563 7.88 20.39 -35.27
C THR A 563 7.21 20.87 -33.98
N TYR A 564 7.97 21.46 -33.06
CA TYR A 564 7.47 21.77 -31.71
C TYR A 564 7.55 23.22 -31.29
N VAL A 565 8.24 24.11 -31.98
CA VAL A 565 8.23 25.53 -31.60
C VAL A 565 7.37 26.30 -32.58
N TYR A 566 7.73 26.28 -33.86
CA TYR A 566 7.05 27.02 -34.92
C TYR A 566 5.71 26.41 -35.36
N ALA A 567 5.39 25.19 -34.95
CA ALA A 567 4.06 24.62 -35.20
C ALA A 567 2.94 25.46 -34.58
N ASP A 568 3.20 26.15 -33.46
CA ASP A 568 2.23 27.04 -32.79
C ASP A 568 2.34 28.51 -33.20
N ALA A 569 3.19 28.82 -34.18
CA ALA A 569 3.40 30.20 -34.61
C ALA A 569 2.08 30.85 -35.06
N PRO A 570 1.69 32.00 -34.49
CA PRO A 570 0.44 32.65 -34.84
C PRO A 570 0.46 33.08 -36.30
N THR A 571 -0.66 32.90 -36.99
CA THR A 571 -0.79 33.27 -38.41
C THR A 571 -1.29 34.71 -38.54
N PRO A 572 -0.66 35.55 -39.39
CA PRO A 572 -1.11 36.92 -39.61
C PRO A 572 -2.56 36.94 -40.14
N PRO A 573 -3.45 37.75 -39.56
CA PRO A 573 -4.83 37.83 -40.02
C PRO A 573 -4.89 38.52 -41.38
N ARG A 574 -5.88 38.14 -42.19
CA ARG A 574 -6.08 38.70 -43.51
C ARG A 574 -7.19 39.75 -43.49
N ARG A 575 -6.89 40.96 -43.96
CA ARG A 575 -7.90 42.01 -44.14
C ARG A 575 -8.73 41.73 -45.38
N LEU A 576 -10.05 41.66 -45.23
CA LEU A 576 -11.00 41.57 -46.34
C LEU A 576 -11.25 42.98 -46.94
N PRO A 577 -11.50 43.09 -48.25
CA PRO A 577 -11.67 44.38 -48.92
C PRO A 577 -13.02 45.04 -48.59
N GLY A 578 -13.02 46.37 -48.45
CA GLY A 578 -14.23 47.17 -48.24
C GLY A 578 -15.09 46.70 -47.06
N TRP A 579 -16.35 46.36 -47.35
CA TRP A 579 -17.35 45.83 -46.43
C TRP A 579 -17.39 44.29 -46.36
N ALA A 580 -16.43 43.58 -46.94
CA ALA A 580 -16.47 42.13 -46.94
C ALA A 580 -16.19 41.55 -45.52
N HIS A 581 -16.95 40.53 -45.15
CA HIS A 581 -16.89 39.77 -43.90
C HIS A 581 -16.84 38.26 -44.17
N ARG A 582 -16.40 37.48 -43.17
CA ARG A 582 -16.32 36.02 -43.29
C ARG A 582 -17.73 35.40 -43.43
N PRO A 583 -17.89 34.32 -44.21
CA PRO A 583 -19.16 33.61 -44.30
C PRO A 583 -19.57 33.06 -42.93
N ARG A 584 -20.87 33.08 -42.66
CA ARG A 584 -21.51 32.62 -41.42
C ARG A 584 -22.55 31.55 -41.67
N GLY A 585 -22.86 31.23 -42.91
CA GLY A 585 -23.92 30.31 -43.28
C GLY A 585 -23.74 28.89 -42.75
N CYS A 586 -24.86 28.16 -42.64
CA CYS A 586 -24.85 26.71 -42.36
C CYS A 586 -24.95 25.86 -43.65
N GLY A 587 -24.86 26.49 -44.83
CA GLY A 587 -24.97 25.83 -46.13
C GLY A 587 -26.38 25.72 -46.72
N CYS A 588 -27.43 26.15 -45.99
CA CYS A 588 -28.79 26.26 -46.53
C CYS A 588 -28.92 27.43 -47.54
N GLU A 589 -30.00 27.46 -48.32
CA GLU A 589 -30.23 28.48 -49.37
C GLU A 589 -30.18 29.91 -48.81
N ASP A 590 -30.95 30.19 -47.76
CA ASP A 590 -31.01 31.51 -47.13
C ASP A 590 -29.64 31.95 -46.57
N CYS A 591 -28.84 31.00 -46.07
CA CYS A 591 -27.49 31.25 -45.59
C CYS A 591 -26.48 31.49 -46.72
N ARG A 592 -26.67 30.93 -47.91
CA ARG A 592 -25.82 31.22 -49.08
C ARG A 592 -26.04 32.66 -49.55
N ASP A 593 -27.27 33.13 -49.49
CA ASP A 593 -27.59 34.53 -49.78
C ASP A 593 -26.98 35.47 -48.73
N LEU A 594 -27.06 35.09 -47.45
CA LEU A 594 -26.34 35.79 -46.38
C LEU A 594 -24.83 35.83 -46.65
N ASP A 595 -24.20 34.69 -46.95
CA ASP A 595 -22.76 34.60 -47.19
C ASP A 595 -22.33 35.41 -48.42
N ARG A 596 -23.14 35.42 -49.48
CA ARG A 596 -22.91 36.27 -50.65
C ARG A 596 -22.92 37.75 -50.26
N PHE A 597 -23.92 38.19 -49.51
CA PHE A 597 -23.98 39.56 -48.98
C PHE A 597 -22.78 39.87 -48.07
N LEU A 598 -22.45 38.98 -47.13
CA LEU A 598 -21.33 39.18 -46.22
C LEU A 598 -20.00 39.32 -46.99
N GLY A 599 -19.79 38.52 -48.03
CA GLY A 599 -18.59 38.58 -48.87
C GLY A 599 -18.49 39.78 -49.81
N ALA A 600 -19.59 40.51 -50.06
CA ALA A 600 -19.60 41.68 -50.93
C ALA A 600 -18.82 42.86 -50.30
N ALA A 601 -17.87 43.44 -51.06
CA ALA A 601 -16.97 44.49 -50.58
C ALA A 601 -17.56 45.90 -50.69
N ASP A 602 -18.55 46.07 -51.56
CA ASP A 602 -19.22 47.32 -51.91
C ASP A 602 -20.60 47.46 -51.27
N GLU A 603 -21.18 46.38 -50.75
CA GLU A 603 -22.49 46.39 -50.10
C GLU A 603 -22.39 46.39 -48.58
N ASN A 604 -23.03 47.36 -47.94
CA ASN A 604 -23.15 47.44 -46.48
C ASN A 604 -24.55 47.17 -45.92
N VAL A 605 -25.58 47.05 -46.76
CA VAL A 605 -26.96 46.77 -46.34
C VAL A 605 -27.55 45.62 -47.16
N GLY A 606 -27.85 44.51 -46.49
CA GLY A 606 -28.48 43.32 -47.08
C GLY A 606 -29.95 43.24 -46.67
N ARG A 607 -30.82 42.84 -47.60
CA ARG A 607 -32.27 42.74 -47.38
C ARG A 607 -32.73 41.32 -47.67
N PHE A 608 -33.34 40.68 -46.68
CA PHE A 608 -33.77 39.28 -46.73
C PHE A 608 -35.28 39.18 -46.49
N SER A 609 -36.05 39.08 -47.57
CA SER A 609 -37.52 38.98 -47.54
C SER A 609 -37.96 37.52 -47.38
N VAL A 610 -37.80 36.97 -46.18
CA VAL A 610 -38.13 35.58 -45.84
C VAL A 610 -39.12 35.51 -44.68
N ASN A 611 -39.72 34.33 -44.46
CA ASN A 611 -40.69 34.13 -43.37
C ASN A 611 -40.04 34.33 -41.97
N LYS A 612 -40.85 34.37 -40.90
CA LYS A 612 -40.36 34.67 -39.55
C LYS A 612 -39.26 33.70 -39.07
N GLU A 613 -39.44 32.40 -39.28
CA GLU A 613 -38.50 31.36 -38.84
C GLU A 613 -37.15 31.48 -39.56
N LYS A 614 -37.18 31.68 -40.89
CA LYS A 614 -35.98 31.88 -41.70
C LYS A 614 -35.24 33.18 -41.34
N ARG A 615 -35.96 34.25 -41.01
CA ARG A 615 -35.33 35.51 -40.53
C ARG A 615 -34.61 35.33 -39.21
N GLN A 616 -35.24 34.65 -38.26
CA GLN A 616 -34.62 34.33 -36.97
C GLN A 616 -33.38 33.44 -37.16
N HIS A 617 -33.42 32.50 -38.11
CA HIS A 617 -32.27 31.70 -38.48
C HIS A 617 -31.10 32.55 -39.00
N ILE A 618 -31.34 33.43 -39.98
CA ILE A 618 -30.31 34.36 -40.50
C ILE A 618 -29.74 35.24 -39.38
N GLU A 619 -30.60 35.81 -38.55
CA GLU A 619 -30.21 36.68 -37.43
C GLU A 619 -29.38 35.93 -36.38
N TYR A 620 -29.65 34.64 -36.16
CA TYR A 620 -28.88 33.79 -35.26
C TYR A 620 -27.47 33.45 -35.79
N ARG A 621 -27.26 33.48 -37.11
CA ARG A 621 -25.92 33.27 -37.69
C ARG A 621 -24.98 34.46 -37.51
N LEU A 622 -25.51 35.64 -37.20
CA LEU A 622 -24.72 36.84 -36.99
C LEU A 622 -24.31 36.97 -35.52
N PRO A 623 -23.03 37.27 -35.23
CA PRO A 623 -22.55 37.41 -33.85
C PRO A 623 -23.24 38.58 -33.14
N ARG A 624 -23.77 38.32 -31.94
CA ARG A 624 -24.34 39.34 -31.06
C ARG A 624 -23.33 39.68 -29.97
N TYR A 625 -23.08 40.98 -29.81
CA TYR A 625 -22.19 41.50 -28.77
C TYR A 625 -23.02 42.22 -27.71
N TYR A 626 -22.75 41.95 -26.43
CA TYR A 626 -23.39 42.66 -25.31
C TYR A 626 -23.01 44.15 -25.29
N ASP A 627 -21.78 44.47 -25.71
CA ASP A 627 -21.31 45.84 -25.86
C ASP A 627 -21.60 46.33 -27.30
N LYS A 628 -22.53 47.29 -27.43
CA LYS A 628 -22.86 47.93 -28.71
C LYS A 628 -21.67 48.60 -29.36
N SER A 629 -20.67 49.01 -28.57
CA SER A 629 -19.44 49.57 -29.11
C SER A 629 -18.71 48.56 -29.99
N ARG A 630 -18.93 47.24 -29.82
CA ARG A 630 -18.30 46.12 -30.57
C ARG A 630 -19.18 45.53 -31.68
N GLU A 631 -20.35 46.12 -31.93
CA GLU A 631 -21.27 45.62 -32.95
C GLU A 631 -20.64 45.64 -34.35
N ILE A 632 -20.78 44.51 -35.06
CA ILE A 632 -20.31 44.31 -36.45
C ILE A 632 -21.50 44.41 -37.41
N PHE A 633 -22.65 43.86 -37.00
CA PHE A 633 -23.88 43.84 -37.78
C PHE A 633 -25.04 44.38 -36.93
N SER A 634 -25.82 45.30 -37.48
CA SER A 634 -27.08 45.73 -36.87
C SER A 634 -28.24 45.13 -37.67
N CYS A 635 -29.20 44.51 -36.98
CA CYS A 635 -30.38 43.92 -37.60
C CYS A 635 -31.63 44.75 -37.28
N SER A 636 -32.39 45.11 -38.30
CA SER A 636 -33.69 45.79 -38.16
C SER A 636 -34.75 45.14 -39.04
N LEU A 637 -36.02 45.40 -38.73
CA LEU A 637 -37.14 44.88 -39.50
C LEU A 637 -37.80 46.00 -40.28
N ASP A 638 -37.86 45.84 -41.59
CA ASP A 638 -38.71 46.65 -42.45
C ASP A 638 -40.12 46.03 -42.46
N GLN A 639 -41.05 46.73 -41.80
CA GLN A 639 -42.44 46.31 -41.61
C GLN A 639 -43.38 46.80 -42.73
N GLU A 640 -42.89 47.65 -43.64
CA GLU A 640 -43.71 48.23 -44.73
C GLU A 640 -44.00 47.22 -45.84
N ARG A 641 -43.20 46.15 -45.93
CA ARG A 641 -43.33 45.09 -46.95
C ARG A 641 -43.74 43.76 -46.30
N LYS A 642 -44.71 43.04 -46.88
CA LYS A 642 -45.06 41.66 -46.49
C LYS A 642 -44.55 40.68 -47.56
N PRO A 643 -43.78 39.63 -47.19
CA PRO A 643 -43.30 39.30 -45.85
C PRO A 643 -42.32 40.35 -45.30
N CYS A 644 -42.37 40.60 -43.98
CA CYS A 644 -41.50 41.58 -43.30
C CYS A 644 -40.04 41.27 -43.62
N THR A 645 -39.28 42.26 -44.10
CA THR A 645 -37.91 42.06 -44.58
C THR A 645 -36.92 42.27 -43.44
N LEU A 646 -35.99 41.32 -43.25
CA LEU A 646 -34.85 41.51 -42.34
C LEU A 646 -33.81 42.37 -43.06
N VAL A 647 -33.44 43.50 -42.47
CA VAL A 647 -32.39 44.39 -42.96
C VAL A 647 -31.16 44.18 -42.07
N VAL A 648 -30.09 43.68 -42.67
CA VAL A 648 -28.80 43.49 -42.02
C VAL A 648 -27.85 44.56 -42.52
N THR A 649 -27.39 45.42 -41.62
CA THR A 649 -26.41 46.47 -41.95
C THR A 649 -25.05 46.14 -41.35
N LYS A 650 -24.01 46.14 -42.17
CA LYS A 650 -22.61 46.10 -41.75
C LYS A 650 -22.24 47.46 -41.18
N VAL A 651 -21.91 47.51 -39.89
CA VAL A 651 -21.81 48.78 -39.15
C VAL A 651 -20.44 49.43 -39.32
N ARG A 652 -19.37 48.62 -39.50
CA ARG A 652 -17.99 49.11 -39.62
C ARG A 652 -17.12 48.23 -40.52
N GLN A 653 -16.44 48.85 -41.49
CA GLN A 653 -15.45 48.17 -42.34
C GLN A 653 -14.25 47.68 -41.54
N GLY A 654 -13.79 46.46 -41.82
CA GLY A 654 -12.52 45.93 -41.30
C GLY A 654 -12.49 45.63 -39.80
N ARG A 655 -13.63 45.70 -39.09
CA ARG A 655 -13.67 45.47 -37.64
C ARG A 655 -13.25 44.06 -37.23
N GLU A 656 -13.65 43.04 -37.98
CA GLU A 656 -13.19 41.66 -37.75
C GLU A 656 -11.67 41.59 -37.82
N PHE A 657 -11.06 42.23 -38.83
CA PHE A 657 -9.61 42.30 -38.95
C PHE A 657 -8.95 43.06 -37.79
N GLU A 658 -9.54 44.14 -37.28
CA GLU A 658 -9.00 44.86 -36.11
C GLU A 658 -8.98 43.97 -34.86
N GLU A 659 -10.05 43.19 -34.63
CA GLU A 659 -10.11 42.24 -33.51
C GLU A 659 -9.12 41.09 -33.70
N ASP A 660 -9.08 40.48 -34.89
CA ASP A 660 -8.13 39.41 -35.23
C ASP A 660 -6.67 39.90 -35.15
N ALA A 661 -6.39 41.15 -35.55
CA ALA A 661 -5.06 41.75 -35.49
C ALA A 661 -4.64 42.10 -34.06
N ARG A 662 -5.59 42.40 -33.17
CA ARG A 662 -5.30 42.53 -31.73
C ARG A 662 -4.94 41.17 -31.15
N GLU A 663 -5.77 40.15 -31.37
CA GLU A 663 -5.53 38.79 -30.88
C GLU A 663 -4.22 38.21 -31.44
N TYR A 664 -3.96 38.40 -32.73
CA TYR A 664 -2.71 38.02 -33.37
C TYR A 664 -1.50 38.68 -32.71
N ARG A 665 -1.55 39.99 -32.42
CA ARG A 665 -0.45 40.68 -31.74
C ARG A 665 -0.19 40.13 -30.34
N GLU A 666 -1.24 39.89 -29.56
CA GLU A 666 -1.11 39.29 -28.23
C GLU A 666 -0.52 37.87 -28.28
N ARG A 667 -0.94 37.06 -29.25
CA ARG A 667 -0.39 35.71 -29.47
C ARG A 667 1.04 35.76 -29.98
N LEU A 668 1.37 36.70 -30.87
CA LEU A 668 2.71 36.90 -31.40
C LEU A 668 3.67 37.34 -30.30
N GLU A 669 3.26 38.26 -29.44
CA GLU A 669 4.07 38.71 -28.31
C GLU A 669 4.38 37.55 -27.34
N ARG A 670 3.38 36.72 -26.99
CA ARG A 670 3.61 35.51 -26.19
C ARG A 670 4.56 34.53 -26.87
N PHE A 671 4.34 34.29 -28.16
CA PHE A 671 5.20 33.42 -28.96
C PHE A 671 6.64 33.94 -29.02
N GLU A 672 6.84 35.24 -29.24
CA GLU A 672 8.15 35.88 -29.24
C GLU A 672 8.84 35.79 -27.87
N GLN A 673 8.10 35.89 -26.77
CA GLN A 673 8.64 35.68 -25.42
C GLN A 673 9.16 34.26 -25.21
N CYS A 674 8.46 33.24 -25.73
CA CYS A 674 8.88 31.83 -25.69
C CYS A 674 10.11 31.55 -26.56
N VAL A 675 10.19 32.13 -27.77
CA VAL A 675 11.31 31.89 -28.70
C VAL A 675 12.55 32.73 -28.37
N ARG A 676 12.40 33.86 -27.66
CA ARG A 676 13.51 34.77 -27.36
C ARG A 676 14.72 34.11 -26.68
N PRO A 677 14.58 33.23 -25.67
CA PRO A 677 15.69 32.49 -25.08
C PRO A 677 16.45 31.58 -26.06
N LEU A 678 15.80 31.16 -27.16
CA LEU A 678 16.38 30.28 -28.17
C LEU A 678 17.19 31.02 -29.24
N ARG A 679 17.20 32.37 -29.24
CA ARG A 679 18.02 33.19 -30.14
C ARG A 679 19.49 33.21 -29.68
N LEU A 680 20.09 32.03 -29.63
CA LEU A 680 21.49 31.83 -29.29
C LEU A 680 22.29 31.81 -30.60
N GLU A 681 23.47 32.44 -30.60
CA GLU A 681 24.34 32.51 -31.79
C GLU A 681 24.61 31.10 -32.36
N TYR A 682 24.77 30.11 -31.50
CA TYR A 682 24.97 28.72 -31.90
C TYR A 682 23.75 28.10 -32.63
N VAL A 683 22.53 28.44 -32.21
CA VAL A 683 21.28 28.03 -32.88
C VAL A 683 21.15 28.74 -34.23
N GLU A 684 21.50 30.02 -34.31
CA GLU A 684 21.45 30.76 -35.58
C GLU A 684 22.44 30.19 -36.60
N GLN A 685 23.66 29.89 -36.15
CA GLN A 685 24.68 29.23 -36.97
C GLN A 685 24.20 27.84 -37.44
N SER A 686 23.55 27.06 -36.58
CA SER A 686 23.08 25.71 -36.94
C SER A 686 22.01 25.71 -38.03
N MET A 687 21.20 26.76 -38.08
CA MET A 687 20.18 26.97 -39.11
C MET A 687 20.73 27.60 -40.41
N GLY A 688 22.04 27.89 -40.47
CA GLY A 688 22.67 28.56 -41.61
C GLY A 688 22.29 30.03 -41.74
N TRP A 689 21.85 30.66 -40.64
CA TRP A 689 21.58 32.10 -40.60
C TRP A 689 22.90 32.85 -40.41
N ALA A 690 23.23 33.75 -41.34
CA ALA A 690 24.40 34.61 -41.20
C ALA A 690 24.27 35.48 -39.93
N PRO A 691 25.35 35.69 -39.15
CA PRO A 691 25.28 36.54 -37.96
C PRO A 691 24.74 37.92 -38.34
N LEU A 692 23.69 38.38 -37.65
CA LEU A 692 23.24 39.76 -37.79
C LEU A 692 24.42 40.68 -37.39
N PRO A 693 24.81 41.65 -38.22
CA PRO A 693 25.91 42.55 -37.86
C PRO A 693 25.58 43.25 -36.54
N ARG A 694 26.55 43.23 -35.61
CA ARG A 694 26.40 43.86 -34.29
C ARG A 694 25.93 45.31 -34.45
N ALA A 695 24.99 45.72 -33.60
CA ALA A 695 24.48 47.08 -33.54
C ALA A 695 25.63 48.07 -33.23
N GLY A 696 26.28 48.55 -34.30
CA GLY A 696 27.50 49.34 -34.24
C GLY A 696 28.08 49.60 -35.63
N ASP A 697 27.89 48.69 -36.59
CA ASP A 697 28.43 48.80 -37.96
C ASP A 697 27.36 48.88 -39.06
N ALA A 698 26.25 49.58 -38.80
CA ALA A 698 25.26 49.87 -39.84
C ALA A 698 25.56 51.23 -40.50
N ARG A 699 26.40 51.22 -41.55
CA ARG A 699 26.18 52.12 -42.68
C ARG A 699 25.05 51.52 -43.51
N GLU A 700 23.94 52.24 -43.65
CA GLU A 700 22.80 51.85 -44.49
C GLU A 700 23.26 51.47 -45.91
N PRO A 701 22.97 50.25 -46.39
CA PRO A 701 22.87 50.02 -47.82
C PRO A 701 21.42 50.25 -48.24
N ALA A 702 21.22 51.24 -49.10
CA ALA A 702 19.97 51.50 -49.78
C ALA A 702 19.57 50.30 -50.66
N GLY A 703 18.32 49.87 -50.52
CA GLY A 703 17.55 49.21 -51.58
C GLY A 703 17.79 47.72 -51.80
N LEU A 704 17.09 46.86 -51.04
CA LEU A 704 16.75 45.50 -51.49
C LEU A 704 15.30 45.17 -51.09
N GLY A 705 14.51 44.76 -52.08
CA GLY A 705 13.05 44.66 -52.04
C GLY A 705 12.49 43.54 -51.15
N GLY A 706 11.24 43.74 -50.72
CA GLY A 706 10.51 42.96 -49.71
C GLY A 706 10.22 41.47 -49.99
N ARG A 707 10.90 40.82 -50.94
CA ARG A 707 10.81 39.36 -51.12
C ARG A 707 11.81 38.60 -50.23
N ASP A 708 12.95 39.19 -49.89
CA ASP A 708 13.94 38.52 -49.02
C ASP A 708 13.58 38.58 -47.54
N ALA A 709 12.83 39.59 -47.10
CA ALA A 709 12.36 39.70 -45.72
C ALA A 709 11.37 38.57 -45.35
N ALA A 710 10.52 38.15 -46.30
CA ALA A 710 9.54 37.09 -46.08
C ALA A 710 10.15 35.68 -46.01
N ARG A 711 11.36 35.48 -46.56
CA ARG A 711 12.09 34.21 -46.50
C ARG A 711 12.97 34.09 -45.25
N ARG A 712 13.29 35.22 -44.59
CA ARG A 712 14.01 35.27 -43.31
C ARG A 712 13.09 35.19 -42.08
N ALA A 713 11.79 35.39 -42.27
CA ALA A 713 10.79 35.34 -41.20
C ALA A 713 10.06 33.98 -41.09
N ARG A 714 10.29 33.07 -42.05
CA ARG A 714 9.94 31.64 -41.97
C ARG A 714 11.19 30.87 -41.59
#